data_AF-A0A818E907-F1
#
_entry.id   AF-A0A818E907-F1
#
_cell.length_a   1.000
_cell.length_b   1.000
_cell.length_c   1.000
_cell.angle_alpha   90.00
_cell.angle_beta   90.00
_cell.angle_gamma   90.00
#
_symmetry.space_group_name_H-M   'P 1'
#
loop_
_entity.id
_entity.type
_entity.pdbx_description
1 polymer ?
#
loop_
_entity_poly.entity_id
_entity_poly.type
_entity_poly.pdbx_seq_one_letter_code
_entity_poly.pdbx_strand_id
1 'polypeptide(L)'
;MSRWFFRSCRLHSTTFFKCILCLVIIYILNTILGVQYYIWSERSFENEYHLTMTQIDIRNIDENKPENILGLPKYIISNRFIINNEYLCNHGNSVTFIQPHLLILVKSAVENLKARQAIRMTWGKNEFLEKNNIKLAFVLGTNEQNFSVEKESQQYKDIIQIDKIYFYYHNSYKMVMMLRWINEYCTSKDDLRKYVLFVDDDYYIDLNSLLTYINKIDNNSNMTINERRTFITGYVYQSSRPRRFLNDRWYISINDYPYDHYPPYVTAGCFLMTISNARLFYIASKYTKLFRFDDIYMGLLAYSMSIKLIPNNDLFSSYHSSIILFNNQTGFFSKFKRFFTNNINLNSTNKPICIHGYRGEELIQIWNNIYQTNLTLSLSYYGRPWSFNQRKTLFEYCLRFGLNTYVYAPKDDVKHRSRWRDLYSNEESSELNQLIHIAKRYGIKFIYALSPGLDIIYSSEKDLTALKRKFNQLSSLGCEHWAILFDDIESEMCQQDKDRFASFAHAQVAVANEIYDYLNKPNVLLFCPTQYCSRMAKPSVERSFYLQTIGNGLHPDIDIFWTGPKVISRRITISHILSVNNVLQRRVTIWDNLNANDYDQRRLYLGPFTGRSSNLSSRLSGMLTNPNCEFELNFIPLNTLGQWYHSLRINESQDQIDDNNNDDDDDDDDDNNNTNNNNSLQITQIYQSNKALDQALIDWLPEFHKVKTAHDSQHILKIDSSPQAMSPKPTVSSLIIDEDSQDSICESQTSTTSSSKIHIMECDGNVNTSDITLDDIRLLVELFYLPYEHGPNAQQMFIDFYWLRFNYFQNEKLNEWRCRALSFHNNVKNVGRLVQRLTTIHNRSLLYDIYNYVTDISSTISLCSRYLHWIDNDHKHSSIFLSGDVEPASRRGGLAGEFLNILPMGDFQSIIKPELNSLPNIYLIQPMTSNDQASMYALCTQVCYRDEIDDLLEQHSEILADKLYS
;
A
#
# COMPACT_ATOMS: atom_id res chain seq x y z
N MET A 1 -13.72 62.69 -67.68
CA MET A 1 -12.60 61.73 -67.64
C MET A 1 -12.45 60.95 -66.32
N SER A 2 -13.02 61.37 -65.18
CA SER A 2 -12.78 60.70 -63.87
C SER A 2 -13.58 59.42 -63.60
N ARG A 3 -14.76 59.20 -64.20
CA ARG A 3 -15.59 58.00 -63.96
C ARG A 3 -15.14 56.73 -64.70
N TRP A 4 -14.42 56.87 -65.80
CA TRP A 4 -13.95 55.71 -66.60
C TRP A 4 -12.65 55.12 -66.03
N PHE A 5 -11.75 55.99 -65.55
CA PHE A 5 -10.50 55.57 -64.89
C PHE A 5 -10.76 54.78 -63.60
N PHE A 6 -11.72 55.20 -62.77
CA PHE A 6 -12.09 54.49 -61.55
C PHE A 6 -12.79 53.14 -61.81
N ARG A 7 -13.48 52.96 -62.94
CA ARG A 7 -14.15 51.69 -63.27
C ARG A 7 -13.17 50.63 -63.79
N SER A 8 -12.19 51.04 -64.62
CA SER A 8 -11.13 50.12 -65.08
C SER A 8 -10.19 49.68 -63.95
N CYS A 9 -9.83 50.56 -63.01
CA CYS A 9 -9.01 50.18 -61.85
C CYS A 9 -9.75 49.22 -60.88
N ARG A 10 -11.08 49.34 -60.73
CA ARG A 10 -11.88 48.46 -59.84
C ARG A 10 -12.11 47.05 -60.43
N LEU A 11 -12.23 46.94 -61.75
CA LEU A 11 -12.33 45.65 -62.46
C LEU A 11 -10.98 44.91 -62.53
N HIS A 12 -9.86 45.64 -62.69
CA HIS A 12 -8.53 45.03 -62.56
C HIS A 12 -8.24 44.59 -61.13
N SER A 13 -8.62 45.39 -60.11
CA SER A 13 -8.43 45.05 -58.69
C SER A 13 -9.18 43.79 -58.27
N THR A 14 -10.43 43.61 -58.70
CA THR A 14 -11.24 42.42 -58.34
C THR A 14 -10.80 41.14 -59.05
N THR A 15 -10.39 41.25 -60.33
CA THR A 15 -9.86 40.10 -61.08
C THR A 15 -8.49 39.69 -60.55
N PHE A 16 -7.62 40.67 -60.25
CA PHE A 16 -6.33 40.44 -59.61
C PHE A 16 -6.47 39.80 -58.22
N PHE A 17 -7.41 40.26 -57.39
CA PHE A 17 -7.69 39.64 -56.09
C PHE A 17 -8.22 38.20 -56.22
N LYS A 18 -9.07 37.92 -57.21
CA LYS A 18 -9.53 36.55 -57.50
C LYS A 18 -8.38 35.66 -57.96
N CYS A 19 -7.48 36.16 -58.81
CA CYS A 19 -6.28 35.43 -59.22
C CYS A 19 -5.34 35.16 -58.03
N ILE A 20 -5.10 36.15 -57.16
CA ILE A 20 -4.33 35.96 -55.93
C ILE A 20 -5.01 34.94 -55.03
N LEU A 21 -6.32 35.05 -54.82
CA LEU A 21 -7.07 34.10 -53.99
C LEU A 21 -7.01 32.68 -54.56
N CYS A 22 -7.13 32.51 -55.88
CA CYS A 22 -6.94 31.22 -56.55
C CYS A 22 -5.51 30.71 -56.40
N LEU A 23 -4.49 31.55 -56.54
CA LEU A 23 -3.09 31.17 -56.32
C LEU A 23 -2.82 30.80 -54.86
N VAL A 24 -3.43 31.50 -53.91
CA VAL A 24 -3.36 31.18 -52.47
C VAL A 24 -4.10 29.89 -52.18
N ILE A 25 -5.28 29.64 -52.77
CA ILE A 25 -6.01 28.37 -52.62
C ILE A 25 -5.22 27.22 -53.24
N ILE A 26 -4.64 27.39 -54.44
CA ILE A 26 -3.77 26.40 -55.08
C ILE A 26 -2.52 26.16 -54.23
N TYR A 27 -1.91 27.22 -53.68
CA TYR A 27 -0.78 27.12 -52.77
C TYR A 27 -1.18 26.35 -51.51
N ILE A 28 -2.30 26.66 -50.86
CA ILE A 28 -2.82 25.95 -49.68
C ILE A 28 -3.14 24.49 -50.01
N LEU A 29 -3.80 24.21 -51.14
CA LEU A 29 -4.12 22.85 -51.58
C LEU A 29 -2.85 22.03 -51.86
N ASN A 30 -1.82 22.63 -52.47
CA ASN A 30 -0.60 21.93 -52.85
C ASN A 30 0.43 21.83 -51.71
N THR A 31 0.61 22.89 -50.91
CA THR A 31 1.62 22.91 -49.82
C THR A 31 1.06 22.51 -48.46
N ILE A 32 -0.15 22.96 -48.09
CA ILE A 32 -0.72 22.66 -46.76
C ILE A 32 -1.51 21.35 -46.76
N LEU A 33 -2.34 21.13 -47.81
CA LEU A 33 -3.20 19.95 -47.92
C LEU A 33 -2.56 18.81 -48.74
N GLY A 34 -1.41 19.03 -49.39
CA GLY A 34 -0.66 17.99 -50.10
C GLY A 34 -1.42 17.32 -51.25
N VAL A 35 -2.45 17.98 -51.83
CA VAL A 35 -3.37 17.37 -52.81
C VAL A 35 -2.64 16.91 -54.08
N GLN A 36 -1.60 17.63 -54.52
CA GLN A 36 -0.79 17.23 -55.67
C GLN A 36 -0.06 15.89 -55.46
N TYR A 37 0.31 15.57 -54.22
CA TYR A 37 1.00 14.31 -53.91
C TYR A 37 0.13 13.10 -54.15
N TYR A 38 -1.16 13.20 -53.80
CA TYR A 38 -2.17 12.14 -54.01
C TYR A 38 -2.49 11.88 -55.48
N ILE A 39 -2.26 12.85 -56.39
CA ILE A 39 -2.74 12.75 -57.77
C ILE A 39 -1.60 12.37 -58.75
N TRP A 40 -0.37 12.84 -58.55
CA TRP A 40 0.67 12.77 -59.61
C TRP A 40 2.02 12.17 -59.23
N SER A 41 2.24 11.74 -57.98
CA SER A 41 3.59 11.36 -57.52
C SER A 41 3.69 10.13 -56.63
N GLU A 42 2.57 9.57 -56.17
CA GLU A 42 2.59 8.28 -55.46
C GLU A 42 2.73 7.12 -56.45
N ARG A 43 3.67 6.21 -56.15
CA ARG A 43 3.83 4.94 -56.85
C ARG A 43 2.87 3.92 -56.28
N SER A 44 2.35 3.02 -57.12
CA SER A 44 1.48 1.95 -56.64
C SER A 44 2.31 0.95 -55.83
N PHE A 45 1.99 0.76 -54.56
CA PHE A 45 2.68 -0.22 -53.71
C PHE A 45 2.57 -1.64 -54.30
N GLU A 46 1.36 -2.07 -54.68
CA GLU A 46 1.10 -3.41 -55.21
C GLU A 46 1.83 -3.68 -56.54
N ASN A 47 1.95 -2.67 -57.42
CA ASN A 47 2.51 -2.87 -58.76
C ASN A 47 4.01 -2.53 -58.87
N GLU A 48 4.53 -1.61 -58.06
CA GLU A 48 5.88 -1.05 -58.25
C GLU A 48 6.85 -1.36 -57.12
N TYR A 49 6.36 -1.71 -55.92
CA TYR A 49 7.26 -2.00 -54.79
C TYR A 49 8.17 -3.20 -55.06
N HIS A 50 7.63 -4.24 -55.71
CA HIS A 50 8.35 -5.45 -56.10
C HIS A 50 9.58 -5.18 -57.00
N LEU A 51 9.56 -4.09 -57.79
CA LEU A 51 10.60 -3.76 -58.77
C LEU A 51 11.80 -3.00 -58.15
N THR A 52 11.68 -2.49 -56.93
CA THR A 52 12.79 -1.79 -56.23
C THR A 52 13.56 -2.67 -55.25
N MET A 53 13.00 -3.83 -54.90
CA MET A 53 13.58 -4.83 -53.99
C MET A 53 14.20 -6.03 -54.73
N THR A 54 14.31 -6.00 -56.06
CA THR A 54 15.06 -7.02 -56.80
C THR A 54 16.56 -6.87 -56.51
N GLN A 55 17.07 -7.68 -55.56
CA GLN A 55 18.25 -8.52 -55.81
C GLN A 55 18.67 -9.45 -54.66
N ILE A 56 18.01 -9.45 -53.49
CA ILE A 56 18.32 -10.43 -52.44
C ILE A 56 17.06 -11.18 -52.04
N ASP A 57 16.94 -12.42 -52.52
CA ASP A 57 15.98 -13.37 -51.96
C ASP A 57 16.50 -13.80 -50.58
N ILE A 58 16.02 -13.12 -49.53
CA ILE A 58 16.46 -13.31 -48.13
C ILE A 58 16.25 -14.78 -47.68
N ARG A 59 15.40 -15.54 -48.39
CA ARG A 59 15.15 -16.97 -48.18
C ARG A 59 16.40 -17.86 -48.33
N ASN A 60 17.42 -17.41 -49.07
CA ASN A 60 18.65 -18.15 -49.35
C ASN A 60 19.92 -17.54 -48.71
N ILE A 61 19.78 -16.61 -47.76
CA ILE A 61 20.95 -15.99 -47.11
C ILE A 61 21.60 -17.00 -46.17
N ASP A 62 22.83 -17.40 -46.51
CA ASP A 62 23.72 -18.11 -45.61
C ASP A 62 24.02 -17.23 -44.39
N GLU A 63 23.59 -17.66 -43.21
CA GLU A 63 23.78 -16.96 -41.93
C GLU A 63 25.27 -16.61 -41.68
N ASN A 64 26.20 -17.30 -42.35
CA ASN A 64 27.64 -17.20 -42.14
C ASN A 64 28.40 -16.30 -43.13
N LYS A 65 27.75 -15.71 -44.15
CA LYS A 65 28.44 -14.83 -45.14
C LYS A 65 27.61 -13.60 -45.57
N PRO A 66 27.77 -12.45 -44.91
CA PRO A 66 27.08 -11.21 -45.27
C PRO A 66 27.94 -10.37 -46.22
N GLU A 67 28.06 -10.76 -47.48
CA GLU A 67 28.67 -9.92 -48.52
C GLU A 67 27.57 -9.01 -49.11
N ASN A 68 27.57 -7.72 -48.73
CA ASN A 68 26.65 -6.61 -49.09
C ASN A 68 25.57 -6.23 -48.05
N ILE A 69 26.00 -5.68 -46.90
CA ILE A 69 25.12 -5.00 -45.93
C ILE A 69 24.69 -3.65 -46.52
N LEU A 70 23.42 -3.54 -46.95
CA LEU A 70 22.86 -2.34 -47.59
C LEU A 70 21.82 -1.60 -46.72
N GLY A 71 21.28 -2.23 -45.66
CA GLY A 71 20.07 -1.75 -44.96
C GLY A 71 20.30 -0.99 -43.64
N LEU A 72 21.17 -1.49 -42.76
CA LEU A 72 21.46 -0.82 -41.47
C LEU A 72 22.64 0.16 -41.59
N PRO A 73 22.51 1.38 -41.06
CA PRO A 73 23.66 2.26 -40.90
C PRO A 73 24.77 1.62 -40.06
N LYS A 74 26.04 1.85 -40.43
CA LYS A 74 27.23 1.28 -39.74
C LYS A 74 27.21 1.49 -38.22
N TYR A 75 26.66 2.61 -37.76
CA TYR A 75 26.57 2.94 -36.34
C TYR A 75 25.63 2.03 -35.53
N ILE A 76 24.64 1.37 -36.17
CA ILE A 76 23.75 0.42 -35.50
C ILE A 76 24.51 -0.88 -35.21
N ILE A 77 25.30 -1.30 -36.18
CA ILE A 77 26.13 -2.51 -36.12
C ILE A 77 27.25 -2.33 -35.10
N SER A 78 27.85 -1.14 -35.02
CA SER A 78 28.92 -0.82 -34.08
C SER A 78 28.45 -0.34 -32.70
N ASN A 79 27.13 -0.23 -32.45
CA ASN A 79 26.63 0.26 -31.16
C ASN A 79 26.84 -0.79 -30.06
N ARG A 80 26.99 -0.34 -28.81
CA ARG A 80 27.16 -1.22 -27.64
C ARG A 80 25.98 -1.11 -26.69
N PHE A 81 25.73 -2.20 -25.95
CA PHE A 81 24.88 -2.17 -24.78
C PHE A 81 25.70 -1.66 -23.59
N ILE A 82 25.28 -0.56 -22.97
CA ILE A 82 25.90 -0.05 -21.73
C ILE A 82 25.57 -1.01 -20.59
N ILE A 83 24.29 -1.39 -20.50
CA ILE A 83 23.78 -2.39 -19.58
C ILE A 83 23.20 -3.50 -20.44
N ASN A 84 23.80 -4.68 -20.39
CA ASN A 84 23.43 -5.79 -21.26
C ASN A 84 22.44 -6.77 -20.61
N ASN A 85 22.64 -7.08 -19.32
CA ASN A 85 21.83 -8.04 -18.56
C ASN A 85 21.54 -9.36 -19.32
N GLU A 86 22.56 -9.97 -19.91
CA GLU A 86 22.45 -11.19 -20.74
C GLU A 86 21.76 -12.39 -20.05
N TYR A 87 21.86 -12.48 -18.72
CA TYR A 87 21.19 -13.51 -17.90
C TYR A 87 19.66 -13.52 -18.03
N LEU A 88 19.05 -12.47 -18.58
CA LEU A 88 17.62 -12.42 -18.88
C LEU A 88 17.23 -13.46 -19.96
N CYS A 89 18.16 -13.92 -20.80
CA CYS A 89 17.88 -14.92 -21.84
C CYS A 89 18.88 -16.08 -21.90
N ASN A 90 20.13 -15.90 -21.49
CA ASN A 90 21.12 -16.96 -21.43
C ASN A 90 22.17 -16.68 -20.34
N HIS A 91 22.49 -17.70 -19.55
CA HIS A 91 23.62 -17.65 -18.62
C HIS A 91 24.70 -18.58 -19.14
N GLY A 92 25.84 -18.04 -19.56
CA GLY A 92 26.97 -18.81 -20.07
C GLY A 92 27.28 -20.03 -19.19
N ASN A 93 27.35 -21.21 -19.83
CA ASN A 93 27.84 -22.51 -19.33
C ASN A 93 27.37 -23.00 -17.95
N SER A 94 26.24 -22.52 -17.39
CA SER A 94 25.64 -23.12 -16.20
C SER A 94 24.71 -24.27 -16.59
N VAL A 95 24.93 -25.46 -16.00
CA VAL A 95 24.23 -26.72 -16.32
C VAL A 95 22.74 -26.70 -15.93
N THR A 96 22.26 -25.65 -15.25
CA THR A 96 20.92 -25.54 -14.67
C THR A 96 20.02 -24.45 -15.29
N PHE A 97 20.46 -23.71 -16.32
CA PHE A 97 19.68 -22.60 -16.86
C PHE A 97 18.67 -23.04 -17.94
N ILE A 98 17.38 -22.71 -17.74
CA ILE A 98 16.29 -22.92 -18.69
C ILE A 98 15.92 -21.57 -19.29
N GLN A 99 15.97 -21.43 -20.62
CA GLN A 99 15.56 -20.21 -21.32
C GLN A 99 14.07 -19.89 -21.02
N PRO A 100 13.71 -18.61 -20.76
CA PRO A 100 12.34 -18.22 -20.47
C PRO A 100 11.38 -18.68 -21.57
N HIS A 101 10.24 -19.21 -21.16
CA HIS A 101 9.15 -19.56 -22.08
C HIS A 101 8.62 -18.31 -22.80
N LEU A 102 8.53 -17.19 -22.07
CA LEU A 102 8.15 -15.88 -22.58
C LEU A 102 9.13 -14.81 -22.11
N LEU A 103 9.67 -14.04 -23.05
CA LEU A 103 10.44 -12.84 -22.79
C LEU A 103 9.58 -11.60 -23.08
N ILE A 104 9.41 -10.71 -22.12
CA ILE A 104 8.68 -9.45 -22.30
C ILE A 104 9.69 -8.31 -22.36
N LEU A 105 9.76 -7.63 -23.50
CA LEU A 105 10.63 -6.49 -23.70
C LEU A 105 9.81 -5.20 -23.79
N VAL A 106 9.92 -4.39 -22.73
CA VAL A 106 9.19 -3.12 -22.57
C VAL A 106 10.05 -1.97 -23.10
N LYS A 107 9.63 -1.33 -24.20
CA LYS A 107 10.23 -0.06 -24.66
C LYS A 107 9.85 1.06 -23.70
N SER A 108 10.84 1.69 -23.09
CA SER A 108 10.62 2.81 -22.15
C SER A 108 11.61 3.95 -22.38
N ALA A 109 11.21 5.17 -21.99
CA ALA A 109 12.09 6.34 -21.98
C ALA A 109 12.87 6.40 -20.67
N VAL A 110 14.06 7.00 -20.64
CA VAL A 110 14.89 7.03 -19.42
C VAL A 110 14.15 7.74 -18.28
N GLU A 111 13.41 8.80 -18.61
CA GLU A 111 12.62 9.63 -17.71
C GLU A 111 11.39 8.90 -17.13
N ASN A 112 10.95 7.80 -17.74
CA ASN A 112 9.72 7.08 -17.38
C ASN A 112 9.91 6.09 -16.20
N LEU A 113 10.70 6.44 -15.19
CA LEU A 113 10.93 5.60 -14.01
C LEU A 113 9.60 5.18 -13.33
N LYS A 114 8.65 6.12 -13.21
CA LYS A 114 7.33 5.86 -12.60
C LYS A 114 6.51 4.83 -13.38
N ALA A 115 6.58 4.83 -14.70
CA ALA A 115 5.87 3.86 -15.53
C ALA A 115 6.46 2.45 -15.32
N ARG A 116 7.79 2.34 -15.30
CA ARG A 116 8.47 1.07 -15.00
C ARG A 116 8.14 0.55 -13.61
N GLN A 117 8.14 1.42 -12.59
CA GLN A 117 7.72 1.05 -11.24
C GLN A 117 6.26 0.58 -11.19
N ALA A 118 5.34 1.27 -11.86
CA ALA A 118 3.95 0.85 -11.94
C ALA A 118 3.79 -0.54 -12.58
N ILE A 119 4.54 -0.83 -13.66
CA ILE A 119 4.55 -2.17 -14.27
C ILE A 119 5.06 -3.22 -13.27
N ARG A 120 6.19 -2.97 -12.59
CA ARG A 120 6.76 -3.88 -11.56
C ARG A 120 5.80 -4.14 -10.39
N MET A 121 5.01 -3.14 -10.00
CA MET A 121 4.02 -3.23 -8.92
C MET A 121 2.70 -3.88 -9.33
N THR A 122 2.46 -4.06 -10.64
CA THR A 122 1.19 -4.55 -11.19
C THR A 122 1.39 -5.86 -11.96
N TRP A 123 1.22 -5.85 -13.29
CA TRP A 123 1.29 -7.05 -14.12
C TRP A 123 2.72 -7.59 -14.29
N GLY A 124 3.75 -6.81 -13.99
CA GLY A 124 5.15 -7.20 -14.02
C GLY A 124 5.72 -7.70 -12.69
N LYS A 125 4.87 -8.16 -11.75
CA LYS A 125 5.32 -8.61 -10.41
C LYS A 125 6.20 -9.87 -10.52
N ASN A 126 7.40 -9.80 -9.94
CA ASN A 126 8.45 -10.84 -10.10
C ASN A 126 7.98 -12.26 -9.76
N GLU A 127 7.19 -12.41 -8.71
CA GLU A 127 6.66 -13.70 -8.25
C GLU A 127 5.87 -14.48 -9.33
N PHE A 128 4.96 -13.79 -10.03
CA PHE A 128 4.18 -14.40 -11.10
C PHE A 128 5.06 -14.75 -12.31
N LEU A 129 6.02 -13.87 -12.61
CA LEU A 129 6.94 -14.06 -13.74
C LEU A 129 7.83 -15.29 -13.50
N GLU A 130 8.41 -15.43 -12.32
CA GLU A 130 9.26 -16.56 -11.96
C GLU A 130 8.49 -17.89 -11.95
N LYS A 131 7.28 -17.93 -11.35
CA LYS A 131 6.42 -19.13 -11.33
C LYS A 131 6.11 -19.66 -12.73
N ASN A 132 5.98 -18.77 -13.73
CA ASN A 132 5.59 -19.13 -15.09
C ASN A 132 6.77 -19.13 -16.10
N ASN A 133 8.01 -19.09 -15.62
CA ASN A 133 9.21 -19.02 -16.47
C ASN A 133 9.16 -17.86 -17.49
N ILE A 134 8.75 -16.68 -17.03
CA ILE A 134 8.69 -15.43 -17.78
C ILE A 134 9.82 -14.53 -17.32
N LYS A 135 10.46 -13.82 -18.26
CA LYS A 135 11.41 -12.74 -17.94
C LYS A 135 10.90 -11.43 -18.52
N LEU A 136 11.01 -10.36 -17.74
CA LEU A 136 10.64 -9.01 -18.15
C LEU A 136 11.88 -8.14 -18.16
N ALA A 137 12.04 -7.31 -19.20
CA ALA A 137 13.12 -6.37 -19.31
C ALA A 137 12.66 -5.02 -19.87
N PHE A 138 13.19 -3.93 -19.34
CA PHE A 138 12.99 -2.57 -19.82
C PHE A 138 14.14 -2.14 -20.72
N VAL A 139 13.82 -1.72 -21.94
CA VAL A 139 14.81 -1.34 -22.95
C VAL A 139 14.88 0.18 -23.07
N LEU A 140 16.02 0.72 -22.66
CA LEU A 140 16.27 2.15 -22.50
C LEU A 140 17.36 2.66 -23.44
N GLY A 141 17.32 3.98 -23.67
CA GLY A 141 18.42 4.71 -24.30
C GLY A 141 19.38 5.34 -23.29
N THR A 142 20.14 6.31 -23.78
CA THR A 142 20.91 7.23 -22.92
C THR A 142 20.32 8.62 -22.94
N ASN A 143 20.55 9.33 -21.84
CA ASN A 143 20.35 10.76 -21.70
C ASN A 143 21.31 11.29 -20.61
N GLU A 144 21.13 12.54 -20.16
CA GLU A 144 21.94 13.15 -19.08
C GLU A 144 21.77 12.46 -17.71
N GLN A 145 20.77 11.59 -17.53
CA GLN A 145 20.41 10.93 -16.27
C GLN A 145 20.94 9.48 -16.13
N ASN A 146 21.96 9.09 -16.90
CA ASN A 146 22.49 7.72 -16.91
C ASN A 146 22.86 7.17 -15.51
N PHE A 147 23.35 8.00 -14.60
CA PHE A 147 23.67 7.58 -13.22
C PHE A 147 22.44 7.05 -12.45
N SER A 148 21.25 7.58 -12.73
CA SER A 148 20.01 7.08 -12.13
C SER A 148 19.62 5.71 -12.67
N VAL A 149 19.91 5.45 -13.95
CA VAL A 149 19.61 4.17 -14.62
C VAL A 149 20.54 3.07 -14.12
N GLU A 150 21.80 3.37 -13.87
CA GLU A 150 22.75 2.42 -13.28
C GLU A 150 22.29 1.95 -11.90
N LYS A 151 21.85 2.87 -11.04
CA LYS A 151 21.25 2.53 -9.73
C LYS A 151 20.00 1.68 -9.87
N GLU A 152 19.10 2.06 -10.77
CA GLU A 152 17.88 1.29 -11.05
C GLU A 152 18.23 -0.14 -11.51
N SER A 153 19.19 -0.29 -12.42
CA SER A 153 19.61 -1.61 -12.92
C SER A 153 20.32 -2.44 -11.87
N GLN A 154 21.11 -1.85 -10.96
CA GLN A 154 21.74 -2.56 -9.86
C GLN A 154 20.70 -3.16 -8.91
N GLN A 155 19.61 -2.42 -8.67
CA GLN A 155 18.52 -2.84 -7.81
C GLN A 155 17.66 -3.93 -8.43
N TYR A 156 17.19 -3.74 -9.67
CA TYR A 156 16.15 -4.59 -10.26
C TYR A 156 16.64 -5.60 -11.29
N LYS A 157 17.86 -5.43 -11.83
CA LYS A 157 18.48 -6.41 -12.73
C LYS A 157 17.60 -6.75 -13.96
N ASP A 158 16.84 -5.77 -14.45
CA ASP A 158 15.83 -5.94 -15.51
C ASP A 158 15.94 -4.87 -16.61
N ILE A 159 17.09 -4.19 -16.74
CA ILE A 159 17.28 -3.10 -17.71
C ILE A 159 18.24 -3.52 -18.83
N ILE A 160 17.91 -3.23 -20.08
CA ILE A 160 18.85 -3.28 -21.20
C ILE A 160 19.02 -1.84 -21.69
N GLN A 161 20.24 -1.29 -21.59
CA GLN A 161 20.52 0.09 -21.94
C GLN A 161 21.41 0.20 -23.18
N ILE A 162 20.94 0.97 -24.17
CA ILE A 162 21.61 1.17 -25.46
C ILE A 162 22.36 2.50 -25.46
N ASP A 163 23.63 2.52 -25.92
CA ASP A 163 24.53 3.67 -25.78
C ASP A 163 24.10 4.93 -26.54
N LYS A 164 24.01 4.92 -27.87
CA LYS A 164 23.65 6.14 -28.63
C LYS A 164 22.39 5.92 -29.45
N ILE A 165 21.38 6.77 -29.24
CA ILE A 165 20.17 6.81 -30.05
C ILE A 165 20.18 8.08 -30.92
N TYR A 166 19.87 7.95 -32.21
CA TYR A 166 19.90 9.05 -33.17
C TYR A 166 18.52 9.70 -33.36
N PHE A 167 18.45 11.03 -33.19
CA PHE A 167 17.25 11.89 -33.13
C PHE A 167 16.12 11.61 -34.13
N TYR A 168 16.40 11.12 -35.34
CA TYR A 168 15.37 10.94 -36.37
C TYR A 168 14.65 9.58 -36.34
N TYR A 169 15.25 8.52 -35.77
CA TYR A 169 14.75 7.13 -35.85
C TYR A 169 14.63 6.45 -34.47
N HIS A 170 14.39 7.20 -33.39
CA HIS A 170 14.49 6.72 -32.00
C HIS A 170 13.80 5.36 -31.72
N ASN A 171 12.54 5.19 -32.12
CA ASN A 171 11.77 3.97 -31.81
C ASN A 171 12.21 2.76 -32.65
N SER A 172 12.34 2.93 -33.97
CA SER A 172 12.82 1.87 -34.87
C SER A 172 14.24 1.43 -34.52
N TYR A 173 15.07 2.37 -34.09
CA TYR A 173 16.42 2.07 -33.62
C TYR A 173 16.37 1.19 -32.36
N LYS A 174 15.57 1.56 -31.35
CA LYS A 174 15.36 0.71 -30.16
C LYS A 174 14.83 -0.67 -30.55
N MET A 175 13.88 -0.75 -31.46
CA MET A 175 13.32 -2.02 -31.96
C MET A 175 14.39 -2.91 -32.59
N VAL A 176 15.22 -2.39 -33.50
CA VAL A 176 16.33 -3.15 -34.10
C VAL A 176 17.34 -3.61 -33.06
N MET A 177 17.63 -2.78 -32.06
CA MET A 177 18.55 -3.14 -30.97
C MET A 177 17.97 -4.25 -30.07
N MET A 178 16.65 -4.29 -29.86
CA MET A 178 15.98 -5.40 -29.18
C MET A 178 16.10 -6.71 -29.99
N LEU A 179 15.85 -6.64 -31.30
CA LEU A 179 16.01 -7.79 -32.20
C LEU A 179 17.47 -8.29 -32.23
N ARG A 180 18.44 -7.37 -32.23
CA ARG A 180 19.87 -7.67 -32.12
C ARG A 180 20.20 -8.38 -30.81
N TRP A 181 19.72 -7.84 -29.69
CA TRP A 181 19.95 -8.42 -28.36
C TRP A 181 19.40 -9.85 -28.28
N ILE A 182 18.18 -10.08 -28.79
CA ILE A 182 17.60 -11.43 -28.88
C ILE A 182 18.49 -12.35 -29.72
N ASN A 183 18.96 -11.88 -30.88
CA ASN A 183 19.82 -12.68 -31.74
C ASN A 183 21.17 -13.04 -31.10
N GLU A 184 21.75 -12.14 -30.30
CA GLU A 184 23.05 -12.34 -29.65
C GLU A 184 22.95 -13.22 -28.40
N TYR A 185 21.86 -13.09 -27.61
CA TYR A 185 21.78 -13.67 -26.27
C TYR A 185 20.70 -14.76 -26.12
N CYS A 186 19.79 -14.96 -27.07
CA CYS A 186 18.72 -15.98 -26.99
C CYS A 186 18.95 -17.14 -27.99
N THR A 187 19.99 -17.95 -27.79
CA THR A 187 20.49 -18.93 -28.79
C THR A 187 20.14 -20.40 -28.52
N SER A 188 19.04 -20.70 -27.83
CA SER A 188 18.63 -22.08 -27.51
C SER A 188 18.27 -22.93 -28.74
N LYS A 189 18.40 -24.26 -28.59
CA LYS A 189 18.00 -25.26 -29.59
C LYS A 189 16.48 -25.45 -29.73
N ASP A 190 15.68 -24.97 -28.76
CA ASP A 190 14.20 -25.10 -28.74
C ASP A 190 13.51 -23.73 -28.90
N ASP A 191 13.99 -22.88 -29.82
CA ASP A 191 13.48 -21.50 -29.97
C ASP A 191 12.09 -21.41 -30.65
N LEU A 192 11.58 -22.50 -31.21
CA LEU A 192 10.29 -22.59 -31.90
C LEU A 192 9.07 -22.56 -30.97
N ARG A 193 9.26 -22.80 -29.66
CA ARG A 193 8.23 -22.75 -28.61
C ARG A 193 8.56 -21.71 -27.54
N LYS A 194 9.34 -20.70 -27.92
CA LYS A 194 9.76 -19.61 -27.05
C LYS A 194 9.32 -18.30 -27.69
N TYR A 195 8.70 -17.46 -26.89
CA TYR A 195 8.02 -16.27 -27.38
C TYR A 195 8.65 -15.01 -26.83
N VAL A 196 8.56 -13.94 -27.62
CA VAL A 196 8.88 -12.59 -27.18
C VAL A 196 7.67 -11.69 -27.39
N LEU A 197 7.27 -11.01 -26.31
CA LEU A 197 6.27 -9.94 -26.34
C LEU A 197 6.99 -8.59 -26.36
N PHE A 198 6.78 -7.83 -27.43
CA PHE A 198 7.22 -6.44 -27.50
C PHE A 198 6.09 -5.55 -27.04
N VAL A 199 6.38 -4.63 -26.13
CA VAL A 199 5.35 -3.78 -25.54
C VAL A 199 5.91 -2.38 -25.21
N ASP A 200 5.08 -1.34 -25.28
CA ASP A 200 5.42 0.00 -24.76
C ASP A 200 5.02 0.15 -23.28
N ASP A 201 5.63 1.10 -22.58
CA ASP A 201 5.37 1.35 -21.15
C ASP A 201 4.01 1.99 -20.82
N ASP A 202 3.10 2.17 -21.80
CA ASP A 202 1.69 2.57 -21.65
C ASP A 202 0.66 1.45 -21.85
N TYR A 203 1.08 0.20 -21.69
CA TYR A 203 0.18 -0.94 -21.83
C TYR A 203 -0.09 -1.64 -20.49
N TYR A 204 -1.32 -2.12 -20.36
CA TYR A 204 -1.70 -3.18 -19.44
C TYR A 204 -1.68 -4.52 -20.15
N ILE A 205 -1.12 -5.55 -19.50
CA ILE A 205 -1.03 -6.90 -20.02
C ILE A 205 -1.75 -7.87 -19.07
N ASP A 206 -2.73 -8.60 -19.59
CA ASP A 206 -3.31 -9.75 -18.87
C ASP A 206 -2.48 -11.01 -19.15
N LEU A 207 -1.51 -11.27 -18.28
CA LEU A 207 -0.59 -12.39 -18.43
C LEU A 207 -1.27 -13.76 -18.41
N ASN A 208 -2.39 -13.93 -17.70
CA ASN A 208 -3.12 -15.20 -17.68
C ASN A 208 -3.75 -15.50 -19.05
N SER A 209 -4.39 -14.50 -19.64
CA SER A 209 -4.96 -14.61 -20.99
C SER A 209 -3.86 -14.81 -22.04
N LEU A 210 -2.71 -14.14 -21.88
CA LEU A 210 -1.55 -14.31 -22.76
C LEU A 210 -1.00 -15.73 -22.70
N LEU A 211 -0.77 -16.28 -21.51
CA LEU A 211 -0.26 -17.64 -21.33
C LEU A 211 -1.26 -18.68 -21.86
N THR A 212 -2.56 -18.47 -21.64
CA THR A 212 -3.62 -19.32 -22.20
C THR A 212 -3.57 -19.33 -23.73
N TYR A 213 -3.35 -18.15 -24.34
CA TYR A 213 -3.22 -18.02 -25.78
C TYR A 213 -1.94 -18.70 -26.32
N ILE A 214 -0.81 -18.52 -25.65
CA ILE A 214 0.45 -19.19 -25.99
C ILE A 214 0.31 -20.72 -25.90
N ASN A 215 -0.28 -21.24 -24.82
CA ASN A 215 -0.52 -22.67 -24.63
C ASN A 215 -1.39 -23.27 -25.75
N LYS A 216 -2.39 -22.51 -26.24
CA LYS A 216 -3.20 -22.93 -27.40
C LYS A 216 -2.36 -23.06 -28.68
N ILE A 217 -1.41 -22.16 -28.90
CA ILE A 217 -0.51 -22.21 -30.06
C ILE A 217 0.48 -23.37 -29.93
N ASP A 218 1.05 -23.57 -28.75
CA ASP A 218 1.98 -24.67 -28.49
C ASP A 218 1.32 -26.04 -28.73
N ASN A 219 0.08 -26.20 -28.26
CA ASN A 219 -0.69 -27.44 -28.41
C ASN A 219 -1.31 -27.64 -29.80
N ASN A 220 -1.22 -26.66 -30.71
CA ASN A 220 -1.78 -26.78 -32.05
C ASN A 220 -0.90 -27.68 -32.95
N SER A 221 -1.22 -28.98 -32.99
CA SER A 221 -0.51 -29.98 -33.80
C SER A 221 -0.57 -29.74 -35.31
N ASN A 222 -1.51 -28.91 -35.79
CA ASN A 222 -1.67 -28.62 -37.22
C ASN A 222 -0.70 -27.55 -37.74
N MET A 223 0.01 -26.83 -36.85
CA MET A 223 0.92 -25.76 -37.25
C MET A 223 2.28 -26.32 -37.67
N THR A 224 2.67 -26.06 -38.91
CA THR A 224 3.94 -26.51 -39.50
C THR A 224 5.14 -25.89 -38.80
N ILE A 225 6.31 -26.51 -38.95
CA ILE A 225 7.58 -26.00 -38.41
C ILE A 225 7.86 -24.58 -38.94
N ASN A 226 7.57 -24.33 -40.22
CA ASN A 226 7.79 -23.02 -40.82
C ASN A 226 6.82 -21.95 -40.28
N GLU A 227 5.56 -22.29 -40.05
CA GLU A 227 4.60 -21.39 -39.42
C GLU A 227 4.99 -21.05 -37.97
N ARG A 228 5.54 -22.02 -37.22
CA ARG A 228 6.13 -21.77 -35.88
C ARG A 228 7.34 -20.84 -35.95
N ARG A 229 8.25 -21.10 -36.89
CA ARG A 229 9.47 -20.31 -37.08
C ARG A 229 9.17 -18.85 -37.47
N THR A 230 8.08 -18.61 -38.21
CA THR A 230 7.70 -17.29 -38.74
C THR A 230 6.51 -16.67 -38.01
N PHE A 231 6.16 -17.21 -36.84
CA PHE A 231 4.97 -16.79 -36.10
C PHE A 231 5.10 -15.34 -35.60
N ILE A 232 4.08 -14.53 -35.90
CA ILE A 232 3.91 -13.17 -35.39
C ILE A 232 2.43 -12.82 -35.38
N THR A 233 1.98 -12.20 -34.29
CA THR A 233 0.59 -11.84 -34.05
C THR A 233 0.47 -10.54 -33.27
N GLY A 234 -0.64 -9.83 -33.47
CA GLY A 234 -0.98 -8.62 -32.76
C GLY A 234 -2.20 -7.95 -33.39
N TYR A 235 -2.39 -6.66 -33.11
CA TYR A 235 -3.31 -5.85 -33.90
C TYR A 235 -2.67 -5.56 -35.25
N VAL A 236 -3.26 -6.04 -36.34
CA VAL A 236 -2.72 -5.88 -37.69
C VAL A 236 -3.55 -4.86 -38.46
N TYR A 237 -2.89 -3.79 -38.93
CA TYR A 237 -3.44 -2.92 -39.96
C TYR A 237 -3.21 -3.57 -41.32
N GLN A 238 -4.29 -3.96 -42.00
CA GLN A 238 -4.22 -4.68 -43.28
C GLN A 238 -3.88 -3.75 -44.45
N SER A 239 -4.35 -2.51 -44.41
CA SER A 239 -4.05 -1.50 -45.42
C SER A 239 -4.15 -0.13 -44.78
N SER A 240 -3.04 0.60 -44.74
CA SER A 240 -3.03 1.98 -44.29
C SER A 240 -2.15 2.84 -45.19
N ARG A 241 -2.49 4.12 -45.28
CA ARG A 241 -1.83 5.08 -46.16
C ARG A 241 -0.86 5.97 -45.40
N PRO A 242 0.26 6.37 -46.03
CA PRO A 242 1.14 7.39 -45.48
C PRO A 242 0.41 8.72 -45.27
N ARG A 243 0.63 9.35 -44.12
CA ARG A 243 0.11 10.70 -43.86
C ARG A 243 0.95 11.71 -44.62
N ARG A 244 0.37 12.37 -45.62
CA ARG A 244 1.06 13.35 -46.49
C ARG A 244 0.81 14.81 -46.12
N PHE A 245 0.08 15.07 -45.04
CA PHE A 245 -0.19 16.43 -44.56
C PHE A 245 0.97 16.94 -43.70
N LEU A 246 1.60 18.06 -44.06
CA LEU A 246 2.79 18.59 -43.37
C LEU A 246 2.57 18.87 -41.87
N ASN A 247 1.34 19.20 -41.48
CA ASN A 247 0.98 19.48 -40.08
C ASN A 247 0.57 18.22 -39.29
N ASP A 248 0.62 17.04 -39.89
CA ASP A 248 0.38 15.79 -39.19
C ASP A 248 1.66 15.36 -38.45
N ARG A 249 1.54 15.00 -37.17
CA ARG A 249 2.67 14.48 -36.37
C ARG A 249 3.29 13.22 -37.00
N TRP A 250 2.52 12.52 -37.83
CA TRP A 250 2.91 11.32 -38.55
C TRP A 250 3.28 11.58 -40.02
N TYR A 251 3.53 12.84 -40.42
CA TYR A 251 3.88 13.21 -41.80
C TYR A 251 5.06 12.42 -42.35
N ILE A 252 4.93 11.93 -43.60
CA ILE A 252 5.99 11.27 -44.36
C ILE A 252 6.10 11.87 -45.75
N SER A 253 7.33 12.28 -46.10
CA SER A 253 7.66 12.79 -47.43
C SER A 253 7.69 11.68 -48.49
N ILE A 254 7.49 12.04 -49.75
CA ILE A 254 7.63 11.10 -50.88
C ILE A 254 9.06 10.56 -50.99
N ASN A 255 10.05 11.38 -50.63
CA ASN A 255 11.46 10.98 -50.63
C ASN A 255 11.73 9.88 -49.58
N ASP A 256 11.02 9.94 -48.44
CA ASP A 256 11.15 8.92 -47.38
C ASP A 256 10.38 7.65 -47.73
N TYR A 257 9.19 7.78 -48.34
CA TYR A 257 8.36 6.66 -48.78
C TYR A 257 7.55 7.05 -50.02
N PRO A 258 7.87 6.55 -51.22
CA PRO A 258 7.23 7.00 -52.45
C PRO A 258 5.91 6.28 -52.79
N TYR A 259 5.47 5.31 -51.98
CA TYR A 259 4.31 4.46 -52.29
C TYR A 259 3.01 4.95 -51.64
N ASP A 260 1.88 4.53 -52.21
CA ASP A 260 0.52 4.93 -51.82
C ASP A 260 -0.04 4.20 -50.57
N HIS A 261 0.50 3.03 -50.21
CA HIS A 261 0.10 2.25 -49.03
C HIS A 261 1.32 1.62 -48.36
N TYR A 262 1.23 1.36 -47.06
CA TYR A 262 2.16 0.48 -46.36
C TYR A 262 1.77 -1.00 -46.54
N PRO A 263 2.74 -1.94 -46.46
CA PRO A 263 2.41 -3.36 -46.28
C PRO A 263 1.64 -3.55 -44.97
N PRO A 264 0.95 -4.69 -44.79
CA PRO A 264 0.37 -5.03 -43.50
C PRO A 264 1.41 -4.96 -42.36
N TYR A 265 1.03 -4.37 -41.22
CA TYR A 265 1.92 -4.25 -40.07
C TYR A 265 1.20 -4.43 -38.73
N VAL A 266 1.96 -4.89 -37.72
CA VAL A 266 1.51 -4.95 -36.33
C VAL A 266 1.70 -3.60 -35.64
N THR A 267 0.79 -3.22 -34.75
CA THR A 267 0.88 -1.93 -34.04
C THR A 267 2.09 -1.82 -33.12
N ALA A 268 2.69 -0.63 -33.07
CA ALA A 268 3.99 -0.38 -32.42
C ALA A 268 4.02 -0.66 -30.90
N GLY A 269 2.85 -0.77 -30.26
CA GLY A 269 2.76 -0.79 -28.80
C GLY A 269 2.54 -2.15 -28.13
N CYS A 270 2.02 -3.17 -28.81
CA CYS A 270 2.01 -4.54 -28.29
C CYS A 270 1.86 -5.59 -29.41
N PHE A 271 2.82 -6.52 -29.52
CA PHE A 271 2.72 -7.69 -30.39
C PHE A 271 3.60 -8.84 -29.89
N LEU A 272 3.23 -10.07 -30.28
CA LEU A 272 3.89 -11.31 -29.88
C LEU A 272 4.50 -12.00 -31.11
N MET A 273 5.72 -12.52 -30.99
CA MET A 273 6.34 -13.38 -32.01
C MET A 273 7.21 -14.47 -31.38
N THR A 274 7.59 -15.49 -32.15
CA THR A 274 8.57 -16.47 -31.68
C THR A 274 9.99 -15.88 -31.69
N ILE A 275 10.85 -16.39 -30.81
CA ILE A 275 12.26 -15.97 -30.76
C ILE A 275 12.96 -16.26 -32.10
N SER A 276 12.65 -17.38 -32.75
CA SER A 276 13.18 -17.70 -34.08
C SER A 276 12.81 -16.61 -35.11
N ASN A 277 11.59 -16.09 -35.05
CA ASN A 277 11.15 -15.03 -35.95
C ASN A 277 11.84 -13.69 -35.65
N ALA A 278 12.02 -13.34 -34.38
CA ALA A 278 12.76 -12.13 -33.99
C ALA A 278 14.19 -12.11 -34.56
N ARG A 279 14.85 -13.28 -34.61
CA ARG A 279 16.18 -13.45 -35.24
C ARG A 279 16.14 -13.23 -36.74
N LEU A 280 15.13 -13.79 -37.44
CA LEU A 280 14.92 -13.54 -38.87
C LEU A 280 14.71 -12.05 -39.16
N PHE A 281 13.91 -11.37 -38.35
CA PHE A 281 13.69 -9.93 -38.47
C PHE A 281 14.98 -9.12 -38.27
N TYR A 282 15.85 -9.52 -37.32
CA TYR A 282 17.18 -8.90 -37.20
C TYR A 282 18.02 -9.11 -38.46
N ILE A 283 18.06 -10.31 -39.03
CA ILE A 283 18.80 -10.60 -40.27
C ILE A 283 18.26 -9.75 -41.42
N ALA A 284 16.93 -9.72 -41.64
CA ALA A 284 16.31 -8.92 -42.68
C ALA A 284 16.54 -7.42 -42.51
N SER A 285 16.64 -6.95 -41.26
CA SER A 285 16.93 -5.54 -40.98
C SER A 285 18.29 -5.10 -41.56
N LYS A 286 19.28 -6.00 -41.65
CA LYS A 286 20.60 -5.72 -42.26
C LYS A 286 20.53 -5.39 -43.76
N TYR A 287 19.45 -5.82 -44.43
CA TYR A 287 19.24 -5.65 -45.86
C TYR A 287 18.12 -4.66 -46.20
N THR A 288 17.33 -4.23 -45.20
CA THR A 288 16.19 -3.33 -45.39
C THR A 288 16.54 -1.93 -44.87
N LYS A 289 16.27 -0.90 -45.66
CA LYS A 289 16.51 0.50 -45.24
C LYS A 289 15.67 0.82 -43.99
N LEU A 290 16.33 1.31 -42.93
CA LEU A 290 15.66 1.69 -41.69
C LEU A 290 14.57 2.74 -41.94
N PHE A 291 13.39 2.51 -41.35
CA PHE A 291 12.24 3.39 -41.46
C PHE A 291 11.89 4.01 -40.10
N ARG A 292 11.34 5.23 -40.06
CA ARG A 292 11.16 6.02 -38.81
C ARG A 292 10.10 5.50 -37.84
N PHE A 293 9.11 4.77 -38.33
CA PHE A 293 8.05 4.18 -37.52
C PHE A 293 8.31 2.68 -37.40
N ASP A 294 8.44 2.20 -36.17
CA ASP A 294 8.88 0.85 -35.87
C ASP A 294 7.83 -0.19 -36.27
N ASP A 295 6.54 0.10 -36.09
CA ASP A 295 5.45 -0.74 -36.58
C ASP A 295 5.49 -0.94 -38.11
N ILE A 296 5.52 0.15 -38.87
CA ILE A 296 5.61 0.10 -40.33
C ILE A 296 6.91 -0.59 -40.76
N TYR A 297 8.02 -0.35 -40.05
CA TYR A 297 9.28 -1.02 -40.31
C TYR A 297 9.17 -2.53 -40.13
N MET A 298 8.52 -3.01 -39.08
CA MET A 298 8.23 -4.45 -38.90
C MET A 298 7.37 -5.00 -40.04
N GLY A 299 6.41 -4.23 -40.55
CA GLY A 299 5.64 -4.60 -41.75
C GLY A 299 6.51 -4.74 -43.01
N LEU A 300 7.45 -3.81 -43.23
CA LEU A 300 8.40 -3.86 -44.35
C LEU A 300 9.33 -5.08 -44.25
N LEU A 301 9.79 -5.42 -43.05
CA LEU A 301 10.60 -6.62 -42.80
C LEU A 301 9.80 -7.91 -43.04
N ALA A 302 8.57 -7.98 -42.54
CA ALA A 302 7.70 -9.13 -42.77
C ALA A 302 7.44 -9.33 -44.28
N TYR A 303 7.16 -8.23 -44.98
CA TYR A 303 6.91 -8.24 -46.42
C TYR A 303 8.12 -8.70 -47.23
N SER A 304 9.33 -8.21 -46.91
CA SER A 304 10.56 -8.59 -47.63
C SER A 304 10.90 -10.08 -47.47
N MET A 305 10.45 -10.71 -46.38
CA MET A 305 10.61 -12.14 -46.11
C MET A 305 9.38 -12.99 -46.50
N SER A 306 8.32 -12.39 -47.05
CA SER A 306 7.03 -13.07 -47.31
C SER A 306 6.42 -13.72 -46.05
N ILE A 307 6.63 -13.11 -44.88
CA ILE A 307 6.07 -13.57 -43.61
C ILE A 307 4.65 -13.01 -43.46
N LYS A 308 3.69 -13.90 -43.24
CA LYS A 308 2.29 -13.54 -43.03
C LYS A 308 2.05 -13.12 -41.58
N LEU A 309 1.52 -11.92 -41.37
CA LEU A 309 1.07 -11.46 -40.06
C LEU A 309 -0.27 -12.08 -39.68
N ILE A 310 -0.39 -12.62 -38.46
CA ILE A 310 -1.64 -13.23 -37.97
C ILE A 310 -2.44 -12.15 -37.21
N PRO A 311 -3.60 -11.69 -37.74
CA PRO A 311 -4.40 -10.68 -37.07
C PRO A 311 -5.12 -11.26 -35.85
N ASN A 312 -4.95 -10.64 -34.69
CA ASN A 312 -5.70 -10.90 -33.47
C ASN A 312 -6.15 -9.59 -32.82
N ASN A 313 -6.87 -8.79 -33.61
CA ASN A 313 -7.25 -7.42 -33.28
C ASN A 313 -8.18 -7.33 -32.05
N ASP A 314 -8.90 -8.41 -31.72
CA ASP A 314 -9.77 -8.47 -30.53
C ASP A 314 -8.97 -8.69 -29.23
N LEU A 315 -7.85 -9.41 -29.30
CA LEU A 315 -7.00 -9.72 -28.15
C LEU A 315 -5.94 -8.63 -27.92
N PHE A 316 -5.48 -7.99 -28.99
CA PHE A 316 -4.47 -6.94 -28.94
C PHE A 316 -5.15 -5.63 -29.33
N SER A 317 -5.58 -4.80 -28.37
CA SER A 317 -6.34 -3.58 -28.68
C SER A 317 -5.41 -2.42 -29.03
N SER A 318 -5.64 -1.77 -30.18
CA SER A 318 -4.76 -0.70 -30.65
C SER A 318 -5.04 0.68 -30.07
N TYR A 319 -6.30 1.05 -29.77
CA TYR A 319 -6.66 2.35 -29.17
C TYR A 319 -8.15 2.39 -28.75
N HIS A 320 -8.41 3.23 -27.73
CA HIS A 320 -9.65 3.69 -27.06
C HIS A 320 -10.85 4.15 -27.94
N SER A 321 -11.06 3.59 -29.14
CA SER A 321 -11.99 4.13 -30.16
C SER A 321 -13.40 3.54 -30.16
N SER A 322 -13.74 2.61 -29.26
CA SER A 322 -15.13 2.21 -28.97
C SER A 322 -15.74 2.88 -27.73
N ILE A 323 -15.06 3.84 -27.10
CA ILE A 323 -15.58 4.60 -25.94
C ILE A 323 -15.73 6.12 -26.22
N ILE A 324 -15.16 6.66 -27.31
CA ILE A 324 -15.22 8.10 -27.65
C ILE A 324 -16.34 8.41 -28.66
N LEU A 325 -17.54 7.88 -28.43
CA LEU A 325 -18.78 8.42 -29.02
C LEU A 325 -19.78 8.96 -27.99
N PHE A 326 -19.38 9.09 -26.72
CA PHE A 326 -20.21 9.75 -25.71
C PHE A 326 -19.40 10.74 -24.88
N ASN A 327 -19.03 11.86 -25.50
CA ASN A 327 -18.74 13.08 -24.76
C ASN A 327 -20.06 13.68 -24.29
N ASN A 328 -20.44 13.37 -23.06
CA ASN A 328 -21.13 14.28 -22.16
C ASN A 328 -20.97 13.77 -20.72
N GLN A 329 -20.53 14.70 -19.86
CA GLN A 329 -20.42 14.75 -18.40
C GLN A 329 -20.72 13.49 -17.55
N THR A 330 -19.90 13.29 -16.51
CA THR A 330 -20.10 12.39 -15.33
C THR A 330 -19.97 10.86 -15.48
N GLY A 331 -19.41 10.31 -16.56
CA GLY A 331 -19.55 8.85 -16.84
C GLY A 331 -18.31 7.98 -17.10
N PHE A 332 -17.08 8.45 -16.87
CA PHE A 332 -15.89 7.71 -17.35
C PHE A 332 -15.61 6.41 -16.56
N PHE A 333 -15.72 6.43 -15.23
CA PHE A 333 -15.43 5.26 -14.37
C PHE A 333 -16.57 4.23 -14.32
N SER A 334 -17.84 4.66 -14.38
CA SER A 334 -19.00 3.75 -14.29
C SER A 334 -19.15 2.86 -15.54
N LYS A 335 -18.75 3.35 -16.71
CA LYS A 335 -18.76 2.58 -17.97
C LYS A 335 -17.52 1.68 -18.14
N PHE A 336 -16.37 2.10 -17.61
CA PHE A 336 -15.16 1.27 -17.54
C PHE A 336 -15.35 0.04 -16.64
N LYS A 337 -15.95 0.25 -15.46
CA LYS A 337 -16.41 -0.85 -14.59
C LYS A 337 -17.36 -1.75 -15.37
N ARG A 338 -18.39 -1.22 -16.05
CA ARG A 338 -19.35 -2.04 -16.83
C ARG A 338 -18.74 -2.87 -17.97
N PHE A 339 -17.69 -2.41 -18.65
CA PHE A 339 -17.01 -3.20 -19.70
C PHE A 339 -16.19 -4.37 -19.11
N PHE A 340 -15.49 -4.15 -17.98
CA PHE A 340 -14.70 -5.21 -17.33
C PHE A 340 -15.54 -6.09 -16.41
N THR A 341 -16.44 -5.53 -15.61
CA THR A 341 -17.29 -6.24 -14.65
C THR A 341 -18.34 -7.13 -15.35
N ASN A 342 -18.78 -6.78 -16.56
CA ASN A 342 -19.58 -7.70 -17.39
C ASN A 342 -18.75 -8.82 -18.04
N ASN A 343 -17.43 -8.68 -18.14
CA ASN A 343 -16.53 -9.65 -18.78
C ASN A 343 -15.65 -10.44 -17.79
N ILE A 344 -15.60 -10.04 -16.51
CA ILE A 344 -14.95 -10.79 -15.41
C ILE A 344 -15.81 -12.02 -15.01
N ASN A 345 -17.13 -11.96 -15.23
CA ASN A 345 -18.06 -13.07 -14.93
C ASN A 345 -18.31 -14.02 -16.11
N LEU A 346 -17.55 -13.91 -17.20
CA LEU A 346 -17.67 -14.84 -18.30
C LEU A 346 -16.38 -15.64 -18.44
N ASN A 347 -16.52 -16.96 -18.38
CA ASN A 347 -15.67 -17.94 -19.06
C ASN A 347 -15.64 -17.70 -20.60
N SER A 348 -15.51 -16.43 -21.04
CA SER A 348 -15.47 -16.06 -22.45
C SER A 348 -14.04 -16.12 -22.94
N THR A 349 -13.84 -16.80 -24.07
CA THR A 349 -12.55 -17.06 -24.70
C THR A 349 -11.89 -15.82 -25.33
N ASN A 350 -12.45 -14.62 -25.16
CA ASN A 350 -12.13 -13.41 -25.92
C ASN A 350 -11.75 -12.19 -25.04
N LYS A 351 -11.18 -12.40 -23.86
CA LYS A 351 -10.67 -11.30 -23.02
C LYS A 351 -9.45 -10.63 -23.67
N PRO A 352 -9.37 -9.29 -23.73
CA PRO A 352 -8.23 -8.61 -24.34
C PRO A 352 -6.95 -8.86 -23.53
N ILE A 353 -5.88 -9.24 -24.23
CA ILE A 353 -4.54 -9.51 -23.71
C ILE A 353 -3.77 -8.20 -23.50
N CYS A 354 -3.79 -7.32 -24.51
CA CYS A 354 -3.06 -6.05 -24.52
C CYS A 354 -4.02 -4.88 -24.61
N ILE A 355 -3.86 -3.92 -23.68
CA ILE A 355 -4.72 -2.75 -23.61
C ILE A 355 -3.86 -1.49 -23.50
N HIS A 356 -3.96 -0.64 -24.51
CA HIS A 356 -3.23 0.61 -24.60
C HIS A 356 -3.87 1.72 -23.75
N GLY A 357 -3.02 2.61 -23.21
CA GLY A 357 -3.42 3.91 -22.69
C GLY A 357 -3.31 4.04 -21.17
N TYR A 358 -2.57 3.16 -20.49
CA TYR A 358 -2.45 3.17 -19.03
C TYR A 358 -1.00 3.35 -18.60
N ARG A 359 -0.71 4.44 -17.86
CA ARG A 359 0.62 4.70 -17.28
C ARG A 359 0.51 5.10 -15.81
N GLY A 360 1.52 4.73 -15.02
CA GLY A 360 1.70 5.25 -13.66
C GLY A 360 0.54 4.90 -12.71
N GLU A 361 -0.02 5.93 -12.05
CA GLU A 361 -1.07 5.77 -11.04
C GLU A 361 -2.35 5.12 -11.60
N GLU A 362 -2.71 5.41 -12.86
CA GLU A 362 -3.89 4.81 -13.51
C GLU A 362 -3.76 3.30 -13.66
N LEU A 363 -2.56 2.82 -14.01
CA LEU A 363 -2.27 1.39 -14.13
C LEU A 363 -2.41 0.68 -12.78
N ILE A 364 -1.91 1.30 -11.70
CA ILE A 364 -2.00 0.78 -10.34
C ILE A 364 -3.46 0.76 -9.87
N GLN A 365 -4.23 1.82 -10.12
CA GLN A 365 -5.65 1.87 -9.80
C GLN A 365 -6.45 0.77 -10.54
N ILE A 366 -6.18 0.57 -11.84
CA ILE A 366 -6.82 -0.48 -12.63
C ILE A 366 -6.46 -1.87 -12.10
N TRP A 367 -5.18 -2.11 -11.83
CA TRP A 367 -4.72 -3.37 -11.25
C TRP A 367 -5.42 -3.67 -9.92
N ASN A 368 -5.48 -2.68 -9.03
CA ASN A 368 -6.16 -2.79 -7.75
C ASN A 368 -7.66 -3.06 -7.94
N ASN A 369 -8.32 -2.40 -8.89
CA ASN A 369 -9.74 -2.59 -9.17
C ASN A 369 -10.08 -3.94 -9.83
N ILE A 370 -9.18 -4.51 -10.64
CA ILE A 370 -9.40 -5.78 -11.36
C ILE A 370 -9.17 -6.99 -10.46
N TYR A 371 -8.14 -6.93 -9.60
CA TYR A 371 -7.70 -8.10 -8.81
C TYR A 371 -8.10 -8.04 -7.34
N GLN A 372 -8.78 -6.98 -6.87
CA GLN A 372 -9.41 -7.01 -5.55
C GLN A 372 -10.70 -7.82 -5.58
N THR A 373 -10.58 -9.09 -5.15
CA THR A 373 -11.63 -9.71 -4.35
C THR A 373 -12.07 -8.73 -3.26
N ASN A 374 -13.36 -8.73 -2.91
CA ASN A 374 -14.02 -7.76 -2.04
C ASN A 374 -13.43 -7.61 -0.62
N LEU A 375 -12.32 -8.30 -0.28
CA LEU A 375 -11.62 -8.11 0.97
C LEU A 375 -11.13 -6.66 1.09
N THR A 376 -11.85 -5.97 1.96
CA THR A 376 -11.70 -4.58 2.29
C THR A 376 -10.83 -4.54 3.55
N LEU A 377 -9.62 -3.96 3.48
CA LEU A 377 -8.73 -3.79 4.63
C LEU A 377 -8.70 -2.33 5.06
N SER A 378 -9.04 -2.08 6.33
CA SER A 378 -9.42 -0.76 6.85
C SER A 378 -8.97 -0.51 8.28
N LEU A 379 -9.08 0.74 8.69
CA LEU A 379 -8.64 1.29 9.97
C LEU A 379 -9.78 2.03 10.66
N SER A 380 -9.97 1.77 11.95
CA SER A 380 -10.95 2.40 12.85
C SER A 380 -10.34 2.45 14.26
N TYR A 381 -10.50 3.48 15.08
CA TYR A 381 -9.90 3.51 16.44
C TYR A 381 -10.65 4.38 17.45
N TYR A 382 -10.31 4.21 18.73
CA TYR A 382 -10.72 5.05 19.86
C TYR A 382 -9.54 5.93 20.33
N GLY A 383 -9.83 7.06 20.97
CA GLY A 383 -8.81 8.02 21.44
C GLY A 383 -8.64 9.21 20.50
N ARG A 384 -7.65 10.08 20.82
CA ARG A 384 -7.41 11.35 20.12
C ARG A 384 -7.41 11.11 18.61
N PRO A 385 -8.30 11.76 17.85
CA PRO A 385 -8.35 11.57 16.41
C PRO A 385 -7.02 11.96 15.77
N TRP A 386 -6.48 11.10 14.92
CA TRP A 386 -5.35 11.39 14.03
C TRP A 386 -5.61 12.66 13.23
N SER A 387 -4.56 13.44 13.03
CA SER A 387 -4.60 14.65 12.23
C SER A 387 -4.95 14.34 10.76
N PHE A 388 -5.37 15.37 10.03
CA PHE A 388 -5.54 15.29 8.58
C PHE A 388 -4.29 14.74 7.86
N ASN A 389 -3.10 15.20 8.22
CA ASN A 389 -1.85 14.79 7.60
C ASN A 389 -1.44 13.37 7.98
N GLN A 390 -1.72 12.91 9.21
CA GLN A 390 -1.58 11.52 9.60
C GLN A 390 -2.50 10.62 8.76
N ARG A 391 -3.77 10.99 8.58
CA ARG A 391 -4.71 10.26 7.70
C ARG A 391 -4.27 10.25 6.23
N LYS A 392 -3.67 11.34 5.75
CA LYS A 392 -3.08 11.35 4.40
C LYS A 392 -1.90 10.37 4.29
N THR A 393 -1.00 10.39 5.27
CA THR A 393 0.14 9.45 5.35
C THR A 393 -0.37 8.01 5.44
N LEU A 394 -1.48 7.79 6.13
CA LEU A 394 -2.14 6.50 6.21
C LEU A 394 -2.54 5.95 4.83
N PHE A 395 -3.12 6.79 3.97
CA PHE A 395 -3.48 6.36 2.62
C PHE A 395 -2.27 5.99 1.77
N GLU A 396 -1.11 6.61 2.02
CA GLU A 396 0.16 6.21 1.43
C GLU A 396 0.61 4.83 1.93
N TYR A 397 0.48 4.55 3.23
CA TYR A 397 0.73 3.22 3.80
C TYR A 397 -0.24 2.18 3.24
N CYS A 398 -1.54 2.48 3.15
CA CYS A 398 -2.52 1.60 2.56
C CYS A 398 -2.13 1.25 1.12
N LEU A 399 -1.79 2.25 0.29
CA LEU A 399 -1.32 2.00 -1.07
C LEU A 399 -0.03 1.16 -1.09
N ARG A 400 0.95 1.48 -0.25
CA ARG A 400 2.24 0.77 -0.15
C ARG A 400 2.07 -0.70 0.24
N PHE A 401 1.15 -1.01 1.15
CA PHE A 401 0.92 -2.35 1.66
C PHE A 401 -0.22 -3.09 0.92
N GLY A 402 -0.84 -2.45 -0.08
CA GLY A 402 -1.93 -3.02 -0.88
C GLY A 402 -3.28 -3.13 -0.15
N LEU A 403 -3.49 -2.29 0.87
CA LEU A 403 -4.77 -2.09 1.55
C LEU A 403 -5.61 -1.06 0.80
N ASN A 404 -6.94 -1.08 0.96
CA ASN A 404 -7.86 -0.41 0.04
C ASN A 404 -9.02 0.35 0.68
N THR A 405 -9.13 0.37 2.00
CA THR A 405 -10.30 0.94 2.69
C THR A 405 -9.89 1.75 3.90
N TYR A 406 -10.68 2.77 4.23
CA TYR A 406 -10.59 3.53 5.45
C TYR A 406 -11.98 3.78 6.01
N VAL A 407 -12.21 3.45 7.29
CA VAL A 407 -13.47 3.68 8.00
C VAL A 407 -13.28 4.84 8.96
N TYR A 408 -13.91 5.96 8.65
CA TYR A 408 -13.96 7.11 9.53
C TYR A 408 -14.94 6.82 10.68
N ALA A 409 -14.44 6.33 11.81
CA ALA A 409 -15.21 6.05 13.02
C ALA A 409 -14.56 6.55 14.33
N PRO A 410 -13.89 7.72 14.38
CA PRO A 410 -13.27 8.20 15.62
C PRO A 410 -14.32 8.47 16.69
N LYS A 411 -14.23 7.79 17.83
CA LYS A 411 -15.22 7.92 18.92
C LYS A 411 -15.19 9.30 19.61
N ASP A 412 -14.04 9.98 19.57
CA ASP A 412 -13.84 11.33 20.13
C ASP A 412 -14.30 12.46 19.18
N ASP A 413 -14.67 12.16 17.93
CA ASP A 413 -15.44 13.11 17.11
C ASP A 413 -16.86 13.18 17.68
N VAL A 414 -17.15 14.28 18.40
CA VAL A 414 -18.46 14.48 19.02
C VAL A 414 -19.60 14.38 18.01
N LYS A 415 -19.41 14.80 16.76
CA LYS A 415 -20.43 14.75 15.70
C LYS A 415 -20.57 13.38 15.04
N HIS A 416 -19.70 12.43 15.37
CA HIS A 416 -19.80 11.03 14.99
C HIS A 416 -20.67 10.22 15.97
N ARG A 417 -20.65 10.56 17.27
CA ARG A 417 -21.33 9.77 18.32
C ARG A 417 -22.21 10.58 19.27
N SER A 418 -21.64 11.42 20.13
CA SER A 418 -22.41 12.09 21.22
C SER A 418 -23.40 13.15 20.72
N ARG A 419 -23.05 13.87 19.66
CA ARG A 419 -23.85 14.92 18.99
C ARG A 419 -24.11 14.53 17.53
N TRP A 420 -24.45 13.26 17.28
CA TRP A 420 -24.60 12.71 15.93
C TRP A 420 -25.67 13.42 15.07
N ARG A 421 -26.66 14.07 15.70
CA ARG A 421 -27.71 14.88 15.04
C ARG A 421 -27.18 16.17 14.40
N ASP A 422 -26.04 16.67 14.88
CA ASP A 422 -25.45 17.93 14.44
C ASP A 422 -24.69 17.76 13.13
N LEU A 423 -24.83 18.75 12.26
CA LEU A 423 -24.09 18.81 11.00
C LEU A 423 -22.67 19.32 11.22
N TYR A 424 -21.76 18.91 10.34
CA TYR A 424 -20.42 19.49 10.30
C TYR A 424 -20.48 20.96 9.89
N SER A 425 -19.62 21.81 10.46
CA SER A 425 -19.47 23.22 10.06
C SER A 425 -18.84 23.31 8.67
N ASN A 426 -18.72 24.52 8.13
CA ASN A 426 -18.08 24.71 6.81
C ASN A 426 -16.59 24.34 6.84
N GLU A 427 -15.91 24.64 7.93
CA GLU A 427 -14.50 24.34 8.15
C GLU A 427 -14.29 22.83 8.24
N GLU A 428 -15.05 22.14 9.08
CA GLU A 428 -15.01 20.68 9.22
C GLU A 428 -15.40 19.98 7.92
N SER A 429 -16.41 20.49 7.21
CA SER A 429 -16.85 19.95 5.92
C SER A 429 -15.77 20.12 4.85
N SER A 430 -15.01 21.22 4.88
CA SER A 430 -13.87 21.43 3.96
C SER A 430 -12.77 20.41 4.21
N GLU A 431 -12.42 20.14 5.48
CA GLU A 431 -11.43 19.13 5.83
C GLU A 431 -11.87 17.73 5.42
N LEU A 432 -13.11 17.34 5.72
CA LEU A 432 -13.69 16.05 5.32
C LEU A 432 -13.77 15.90 3.80
N ASN A 433 -14.17 16.96 3.09
CA ASN A 433 -14.19 16.96 1.63
C ASN A 433 -12.79 16.69 1.05
N GLN A 434 -11.77 17.39 1.55
CA GLN A 434 -10.39 17.16 1.12
C GLN A 434 -9.96 15.72 1.42
N LEU A 435 -10.26 15.21 2.62
CA LEU A 435 -9.89 13.86 3.02
C LEU A 435 -10.53 12.79 2.12
N ILE A 436 -11.82 12.95 1.80
CA ILE A 436 -12.56 12.07 0.87
C ILE A 436 -11.92 12.09 -0.52
N HIS A 437 -11.57 13.27 -1.04
CA HIS A 437 -10.95 13.41 -2.36
C HIS A 437 -9.55 12.79 -2.41
N ILE A 438 -8.76 12.96 -1.34
CA ILE A 438 -7.45 12.34 -1.22
C ILE A 438 -7.60 10.81 -1.17
N ALA A 439 -8.50 10.27 -0.34
CA ALA A 439 -8.75 8.83 -0.28
C ALA A 439 -9.09 8.25 -1.67
N LYS A 440 -9.98 8.91 -2.41
CA LYS A 440 -10.32 8.56 -3.80
C LYS A 440 -9.10 8.56 -4.72
N ARG A 441 -8.22 9.56 -4.61
CA ARG A 441 -6.99 9.65 -5.42
C ARG A 441 -6.03 8.47 -5.18
N TYR A 442 -5.92 8.03 -3.93
CA TYR A 442 -5.11 6.87 -3.56
C TYR A 442 -5.81 5.51 -3.83
N GLY A 443 -7.03 5.53 -4.39
CA GLY A 443 -7.82 4.31 -4.62
C GLY A 443 -8.36 3.68 -3.33
N ILE A 444 -8.48 4.46 -2.26
CA ILE A 444 -8.98 4.03 -0.96
C ILE A 444 -10.49 4.30 -0.87
N LYS A 445 -11.26 3.26 -0.55
CA LYS A 445 -12.69 3.38 -0.22
C LYS A 445 -12.82 4.11 1.12
N PHE A 446 -13.25 5.36 1.06
CA PHE A 446 -13.61 6.13 2.25
C PHE A 446 -15.03 5.76 2.69
N ILE A 447 -15.15 5.16 3.87
CA ILE A 447 -16.41 4.79 4.51
C ILE A 447 -16.66 5.74 5.68
N TYR A 448 -17.76 6.49 5.62
CA TYR A 448 -18.17 7.32 6.76
C TYR A 448 -19.05 6.50 7.70
N ALA A 449 -18.61 6.30 8.94
CA ALA A 449 -19.41 5.68 9.98
C ALA A 449 -20.22 6.73 10.75
N LEU A 450 -21.34 6.32 11.33
CA LEU A 450 -22.11 7.12 12.28
C LEU A 450 -22.59 6.23 13.42
N SER A 451 -22.47 6.72 14.66
CA SER A 451 -22.81 5.96 15.88
C SER A 451 -23.98 6.59 16.64
N PRO A 452 -25.24 6.42 16.20
CA PRO A 452 -26.38 7.09 16.81
C PRO A 452 -26.91 6.40 18.08
N GLY A 453 -26.42 5.21 18.41
CA GLY A 453 -27.07 4.31 19.38
C GLY A 453 -27.16 4.80 20.83
N LEU A 454 -26.42 5.83 21.24
CA LEU A 454 -26.43 6.31 22.64
C LEU A 454 -27.78 6.90 23.06
N ASP A 455 -28.45 7.63 22.17
CA ASP A 455 -29.64 8.40 22.51
C ASP A 455 -30.68 8.47 21.37
N ILE A 456 -30.55 7.61 20.36
CA ILE A 456 -31.54 7.51 19.27
C ILE A 456 -32.87 6.95 19.79
N ILE A 457 -33.97 7.59 19.38
CA ILE A 457 -35.32 7.02 19.48
C ILE A 457 -35.64 6.42 18.11
N TYR A 458 -35.61 5.10 17.99
CA TYR A 458 -35.66 4.39 16.70
C TYR A 458 -36.96 4.65 15.91
N SER A 459 -38.06 4.88 16.61
CA SER A 459 -39.39 5.15 16.06
C SER A 459 -39.64 6.65 15.78
N SER A 460 -38.71 7.53 16.12
CA SER A 460 -38.86 8.97 15.95
C SER A 460 -38.52 9.41 14.53
N GLU A 461 -39.50 9.96 13.81
CA GLU A 461 -39.27 10.57 12.49
C GLU A 461 -38.24 11.70 12.53
N LYS A 462 -38.13 12.42 13.66
CA LYS A 462 -37.15 13.51 13.83
C LYS A 462 -35.72 12.98 13.82
N ASP A 463 -35.47 11.88 14.53
CA ASP A 463 -34.14 11.28 14.63
C ASP A 463 -33.73 10.64 13.31
N LEU A 464 -34.67 9.93 12.68
CA LEU A 464 -34.49 9.37 11.35
C LEU A 464 -34.22 10.44 10.28
N THR A 465 -34.90 11.59 10.36
CA THR A 465 -34.62 12.75 9.50
C THR A 465 -33.24 13.34 9.79
N ALA A 466 -32.82 13.41 11.05
CA ALA A 466 -31.48 13.87 11.41
C ALA A 466 -30.38 12.96 10.83
N LEU A 467 -30.56 11.62 10.90
CA LEU A 467 -29.66 10.65 10.27
C LEU A 467 -29.54 10.89 8.76
N LYS A 468 -30.68 10.96 8.07
CA LYS A 468 -30.74 11.19 6.61
C LYS A 468 -30.07 12.50 6.22
N ARG A 469 -30.29 13.58 6.99
CA ARG A 469 -29.68 14.89 6.76
C ARG A 469 -28.16 14.84 6.93
N LYS A 470 -27.67 14.12 7.95
CA LYS A 470 -26.24 13.92 8.19
C LYS A 470 -25.60 13.19 7.00
N PHE A 471 -26.11 12.02 6.62
CA PHE A 471 -25.58 11.28 5.47
C PHE A 471 -25.65 12.08 4.16
N ASN A 472 -26.72 12.85 3.95
CA ASN A 472 -26.84 13.71 2.77
C ASN A 472 -25.76 14.81 2.74
N GLN A 473 -25.42 15.41 3.89
CA GLN A 473 -24.31 16.36 3.98
C GLN A 473 -23.01 15.70 3.49
N LEU A 474 -22.65 14.52 4.03
CA LEU A 474 -21.40 13.84 3.65
C LEU A 474 -21.44 13.34 2.20
N SER A 475 -22.62 12.98 1.69
CA SER A 475 -22.80 12.59 0.28
C SER A 475 -22.50 13.76 -0.65
N SER A 476 -22.97 14.97 -0.28
CA SER A 476 -22.65 16.21 -1.02
C SER A 476 -21.16 16.57 -1.01
N LEU A 477 -20.40 16.10 -0.02
CA LEU A 477 -18.93 16.23 0.02
C LEU A 477 -18.20 15.17 -0.82
N GLY A 478 -18.93 14.21 -1.39
CA GLY A 478 -18.39 13.15 -2.25
C GLY A 478 -18.21 11.79 -1.58
N CYS A 479 -18.74 11.56 -0.38
CA CYS A 479 -18.73 10.24 0.25
C CYS A 479 -19.75 9.30 -0.44
N GLU A 480 -19.36 8.04 -0.66
CA GLU A 480 -20.14 7.04 -1.40
C GLU A 480 -20.38 5.73 -0.62
N HIS A 481 -19.70 5.56 0.52
CA HIS A 481 -19.71 4.32 1.30
C HIS A 481 -19.96 4.65 2.77
N TRP A 482 -20.70 3.78 3.45
CA TRP A 482 -21.35 4.15 4.70
C TRP A 482 -21.20 3.06 5.77
N ALA A 483 -21.30 3.45 7.04
CA ALA A 483 -21.49 2.51 8.14
C ALA A 483 -22.42 3.08 9.22
N ILE A 484 -23.21 2.22 9.87
CA ILE A 484 -24.01 2.56 11.05
C ILE A 484 -23.59 1.66 12.19
N LEU A 485 -23.21 2.26 13.32
CA LEU A 485 -22.64 1.54 14.45
C LEU A 485 -23.58 1.56 15.66
N PHE A 486 -23.94 0.38 16.14
CA PHE A 486 -24.71 0.16 17.37
C PHE A 486 -23.90 -0.59 18.43
N ASP A 487 -22.58 -0.37 18.44
CA ASP A 487 -21.61 -0.89 19.40
C ASP A 487 -21.62 -0.09 20.72
N ASP A 488 -21.27 -0.73 21.83
CA ASP A 488 -21.11 -0.08 23.15
C ASP A 488 -22.32 0.76 23.60
N ILE A 489 -23.53 0.18 23.50
CA ILE A 489 -24.79 0.77 23.96
C ILE A 489 -25.57 -0.19 24.84
N GLU A 490 -26.43 0.35 25.70
CA GLU A 490 -27.36 -0.44 26.50
C GLU A 490 -28.45 -1.06 25.60
N SER A 491 -28.88 -2.28 25.93
CA SER A 491 -29.90 -3.00 25.17
C SER A 491 -31.34 -2.63 25.55
N GLU A 492 -31.54 -1.56 26.32
CA GLU A 492 -32.87 -1.10 26.72
C GLU A 492 -33.42 -0.05 25.74
N MET A 493 -34.69 -0.23 25.36
CA MET A 493 -35.42 0.73 24.52
C MET A 493 -36.32 1.62 25.36
N CYS A 494 -36.53 2.86 24.91
CA CYS A 494 -37.56 3.73 25.47
C CYS A 494 -38.96 3.15 25.22
N GLN A 495 -39.97 3.60 25.97
CA GLN A 495 -41.34 3.07 25.85
C GLN A 495 -41.91 3.22 24.44
N GLN A 496 -41.65 4.35 23.78
CA GLN A 496 -42.12 4.61 22.42
C GLN A 496 -41.62 3.57 21.41
N ASP A 497 -40.36 3.13 21.55
CA ASP A 497 -39.77 2.11 20.69
C ASP A 497 -40.28 0.71 21.05
N LYS A 498 -40.51 0.43 22.34
CA LYS A 498 -41.13 -0.83 22.81
C LYS A 498 -42.55 -1.02 22.23
N ASP A 499 -43.29 0.07 22.03
CA ASP A 499 -44.64 0.01 21.44
C ASP A 499 -44.61 -0.24 19.92
N ARG A 500 -43.50 0.07 19.24
CA ARG A 500 -43.35 -0.04 17.77
C ARG A 500 -42.61 -1.29 17.31
N PHE A 501 -41.59 -1.72 18.04
CA PHE A 501 -40.68 -2.78 17.62
C PHE A 501 -40.71 -3.97 18.57
N ALA A 502 -40.75 -5.18 18.01
CA ALA A 502 -40.80 -6.41 18.79
C ALA A 502 -39.52 -6.69 19.61
N SER A 503 -38.37 -6.15 19.19
CA SER A 503 -37.12 -6.25 19.94
C SER A 503 -36.14 -5.16 19.52
N PHE A 504 -35.06 -5.02 20.30
CA PHE A 504 -33.96 -4.10 20.02
C PHE A 504 -33.32 -4.33 18.63
N ALA A 505 -33.16 -5.60 18.23
CA ALA A 505 -32.66 -5.96 16.91
C ALA A 505 -33.60 -5.50 15.79
N HIS A 506 -34.92 -5.64 15.96
CA HIS A 506 -35.89 -5.18 14.96
C HIS A 506 -35.82 -3.66 14.76
N ALA A 507 -35.63 -2.90 15.83
CA ALA A 507 -35.49 -1.45 15.77
C ALA A 507 -34.25 -1.02 14.97
N GLN A 508 -33.10 -1.66 15.23
CA GLN A 508 -31.85 -1.39 14.50
C GLN A 508 -31.92 -1.82 13.03
N VAL A 509 -32.51 -2.97 12.73
CA VAL A 509 -32.72 -3.45 11.36
C VAL A 509 -33.61 -2.48 10.58
N ALA A 510 -34.70 -1.99 11.19
CA ALA A 510 -35.60 -1.05 10.56
C ALA A 510 -34.86 0.24 10.15
N VAL A 511 -34.10 0.82 11.08
CA VAL A 511 -33.30 2.02 10.79
C VAL A 511 -32.23 1.75 9.72
N ALA A 512 -31.50 0.65 9.82
CA ALA A 512 -30.43 0.34 8.87
C ALA A 512 -30.96 0.11 7.44
N ASN A 513 -32.05 -0.66 7.29
CA ASN A 513 -32.69 -0.88 6.00
C ASN A 513 -33.26 0.41 5.42
N GLU A 514 -33.86 1.25 6.25
CA GLU A 514 -34.39 2.54 5.78
C GLU A 514 -33.29 3.49 5.30
N ILE A 515 -32.16 3.55 6.01
CA ILE A 515 -31.00 4.34 5.56
C ILE A 515 -30.40 3.75 4.27
N TYR A 516 -30.33 2.42 4.15
CA TYR A 516 -29.87 1.77 2.93
C TYR A 516 -30.71 2.14 1.70
N ASP A 517 -32.04 2.09 1.84
CA ASP A 517 -32.96 2.49 0.78
C ASP A 517 -32.89 3.99 0.48
N TYR A 518 -32.80 4.83 1.52
CA TYR A 518 -32.66 6.29 1.36
C TYR A 518 -31.40 6.69 0.59
N LEU A 519 -30.28 5.99 0.83
CA LEU A 519 -29.01 6.20 0.14
C LEU A 519 -28.98 5.55 -1.26
N ASN A 520 -30.15 5.13 -1.77
CA ASN A 520 -30.32 4.50 -3.07
C ASN A 520 -29.45 3.24 -3.23
N LYS A 521 -29.45 2.39 -2.19
CA LYS A 521 -28.79 1.07 -2.18
C LYS A 521 -27.31 1.16 -2.56
N PRO A 522 -26.50 1.83 -1.72
CA PRO A 522 -25.09 2.06 -2.00
C PRO A 522 -24.33 0.73 -2.14
N ASN A 523 -23.20 0.77 -2.87
CA ASN A 523 -22.36 -0.42 -3.06
C ASN A 523 -21.78 -0.98 -1.74
N VAL A 524 -21.64 -0.14 -0.72
CA VAL A 524 -21.15 -0.53 0.61
C VAL A 524 -21.95 0.21 1.68
N LEU A 525 -22.65 -0.55 2.52
CA LEU A 525 -23.15 -0.11 3.82
C LEU A 525 -22.77 -1.18 4.85
N LEU A 526 -22.04 -0.78 5.88
CA LEU A 526 -21.63 -1.65 6.99
C LEU A 526 -22.53 -1.42 8.21
N PHE A 527 -22.86 -2.50 8.90
CA PHE A 527 -23.65 -2.49 10.12
C PHE A 527 -22.84 -3.08 11.27
N CYS A 528 -22.65 -2.32 12.36
CA CYS A 528 -22.07 -2.86 13.60
C CYS A 528 -23.18 -3.29 14.55
N PRO A 529 -23.37 -4.58 14.82
CA PRO A 529 -24.35 -5.05 15.80
C PRO A 529 -23.91 -4.69 17.22
N THR A 530 -24.86 -4.61 18.15
CA THR A 530 -24.58 -4.48 19.59
C THR A 530 -23.92 -5.74 20.14
N GLN A 531 -24.31 -6.92 19.65
CA GLN A 531 -23.60 -8.18 19.93
C GLN A 531 -22.59 -8.44 18.81
N TYR A 532 -21.43 -7.78 18.83
CA TYR A 532 -20.42 -7.86 17.76
C TYR A 532 -19.30 -8.89 17.99
N CYS A 533 -19.40 -9.70 19.06
CA CYS A 533 -18.51 -10.83 19.32
C CYS A 533 -19.26 -11.95 20.04
N SER A 534 -18.72 -13.18 20.02
CA SER A 534 -19.39 -14.34 20.62
C SER A 534 -19.63 -14.21 22.11
N ARG A 535 -18.73 -13.55 22.84
CA ARG A 535 -18.92 -13.31 24.28
C ARG A 535 -20.17 -12.48 24.60
N MET A 536 -20.57 -11.61 23.67
CA MET A 536 -21.77 -10.78 23.78
C MET A 536 -23.03 -11.49 23.24
N ALA A 537 -22.86 -12.54 22.42
CA ALA A 537 -23.97 -13.33 21.93
C ALA A 537 -24.61 -14.14 23.07
N LYS A 538 -25.88 -13.87 23.38
CA LYS A 538 -26.61 -14.53 24.47
C LYS A 538 -27.73 -15.42 23.92
N PRO A 539 -27.81 -16.72 24.30
CA PRO A 539 -26.87 -17.46 25.16
C PRO A 539 -25.60 -17.94 24.45
N SER A 540 -25.64 -18.09 23.12
CA SER A 540 -24.50 -18.38 22.24
C SER A 540 -24.72 -17.68 20.89
N VAL A 541 -23.76 -17.78 19.96
CA VAL A 541 -23.89 -17.22 18.60
C VAL A 541 -25.09 -17.83 17.88
N GLU A 542 -25.18 -19.16 17.86
CA GLU A 542 -26.19 -19.94 17.14
C GLU A 542 -27.60 -19.74 17.65
N ARG A 543 -27.73 -19.45 18.96
CA ARG A 543 -29.01 -19.33 19.66
C ARG A 543 -29.37 -17.90 20.03
N SER A 544 -28.57 -16.91 19.63
CA SER A 544 -28.86 -15.52 19.92
C SER A 544 -30.05 -15.05 19.09
N PHE A 545 -31.18 -14.79 19.76
CA PHE A 545 -32.35 -14.20 19.12
C PHE A 545 -32.04 -12.85 18.47
N TYR A 546 -31.14 -12.07 19.08
CA TYR A 546 -30.66 -10.80 18.52
C TYR A 546 -29.96 -11.03 17.18
N LEU A 547 -28.97 -11.94 17.10
CA LEU A 547 -28.22 -12.19 15.87
C LEU A 547 -29.07 -12.85 14.79
N GLN A 548 -29.98 -13.76 15.15
CA GLN A 548 -30.93 -14.36 14.21
C GLN A 548 -31.87 -13.30 13.59
N THR A 549 -32.31 -12.32 14.40
CA THR A 549 -33.13 -11.21 13.92
C THR A 549 -32.34 -10.32 12.95
N ILE A 550 -31.09 -9.98 13.28
CA ILE A 550 -30.20 -9.23 12.36
C ILE A 550 -29.96 -10.03 11.06
N GLY A 551 -29.65 -11.31 11.16
CA GLY A 551 -29.39 -12.19 10.01
C GLY A 551 -30.58 -12.22 9.04
N ASN A 552 -31.79 -12.46 9.57
CA ASN A 552 -33.00 -12.60 8.78
C ASN A 552 -33.60 -11.27 8.31
N GLY A 553 -33.46 -10.20 9.09
CA GLY A 553 -34.15 -8.94 8.85
C GLY A 553 -33.35 -7.89 8.08
N LEU A 554 -32.02 -7.89 8.22
CA LEU A 554 -31.16 -6.91 7.55
C LEU A 554 -31.08 -7.22 6.05
N HIS A 555 -31.10 -6.18 5.21
CA HIS A 555 -31.01 -6.35 3.75
C HIS A 555 -29.73 -7.16 3.38
N PRO A 556 -29.80 -8.12 2.44
CA PRO A 556 -28.69 -9.05 2.16
C PRO A 556 -27.36 -8.39 1.76
N ASP A 557 -27.44 -7.23 1.10
CA ASP A 557 -26.28 -6.44 0.64
C ASP A 557 -25.67 -5.51 1.71
N ILE A 558 -26.21 -5.50 2.93
CA ILE A 558 -25.61 -4.77 4.06
C ILE A 558 -24.62 -5.71 4.76
N ASP A 559 -23.34 -5.33 4.72
CA ASP A 559 -22.26 -6.08 5.37
C ASP A 559 -22.33 -5.91 6.90
N ILE A 560 -21.90 -6.93 7.64
CA ILE A 560 -21.95 -6.94 9.12
C ILE A 560 -20.55 -7.03 9.71
N PHE A 561 -20.26 -6.18 10.70
CA PHE A 561 -19.04 -6.26 11.50
C PHE A 561 -19.05 -7.40 12.50
N TRP A 562 -17.87 -7.99 12.71
CA TRP A 562 -17.64 -9.01 13.73
C TRP A 562 -16.19 -8.98 14.24
N THR A 563 -15.97 -9.05 15.55
CA THR A 563 -14.61 -8.98 16.13
C THR A 563 -14.01 -10.35 16.50
N GLY A 564 -14.76 -11.44 16.24
CA GLY A 564 -14.37 -12.80 16.58
C GLY A 564 -14.96 -13.30 17.90
N PRO A 565 -14.34 -14.30 18.55
CA PRO A 565 -14.84 -14.85 19.82
C PRO A 565 -14.94 -13.82 20.97
N LYS A 566 -14.06 -12.82 20.96
CA LYS A 566 -13.97 -11.75 21.96
C LYS A 566 -13.88 -10.39 21.26
N VAL A 567 -13.96 -9.31 22.04
CA VAL A 567 -13.67 -7.95 21.53
C VAL A 567 -12.25 -7.91 20.96
N ILE A 568 -11.28 -8.37 21.76
CA ILE A 568 -9.90 -8.61 21.34
C ILE A 568 -9.74 -10.12 21.25
N SER A 569 -9.68 -10.66 20.04
CA SER A 569 -9.63 -12.10 19.82
C SER A 569 -8.19 -12.60 19.76
N ARG A 570 -7.80 -13.58 20.59
CA ARG A 570 -6.47 -14.21 20.49
C ARG A 570 -6.32 -14.96 19.17
N ARG A 571 -7.32 -15.79 18.82
CA ARG A 571 -7.43 -16.48 17.53
C ARG A 571 -8.84 -16.31 16.95
N ILE A 572 -8.93 -16.27 15.63
CA ILE A 572 -10.19 -16.35 14.88
C ILE A 572 -10.05 -17.56 13.95
N THR A 573 -10.87 -18.59 14.14
CA THR A 573 -10.76 -19.84 13.36
C THR A 573 -11.77 -19.86 12.21
N ILE A 574 -11.53 -20.72 11.23
CA ILE A 574 -12.44 -20.92 10.09
C ILE A 574 -13.80 -21.45 10.57
N SER A 575 -13.81 -22.45 11.44
CA SER A 575 -15.03 -23.05 12.02
C SER A 575 -15.90 -22.01 12.73
N HIS A 576 -15.26 -21.10 13.47
CA HIS A 576 -15.95 -19.98 14.13
C HIS A 576 -16.65 -19.07 13.13
N ILE A 577 -15.95 -18.65 12.07
CA ILE A 577 -16.52 -17.78 11.04
C ILE A 577 -17.65 -18.47 10.27
N LEU A 578 -17.55 -19.77 10.03
CA LEU A 578 -18.65 -20.53 9.41
C LEU A 578 -19.91 -20.55 10.30
N SER A 579 -19.77 -20.73 11.62
CA SER A 579 -20.91 -20.65 12.54
C SER A 579 -21.55 -19.25 12.51
N VAL A 580 -20.73 -18.19 12.58
CA VAL A 580 -21.21 -16.80 12.55
C VAL A 580 -21.91 -16.48 11.23
N ASN A 581 -21.31 -16.84 10.09
CA ASN A 581 -21.88 -16.63 8.76
C ASN A 581 -23.21 -17.36 8.60
N ASN A 582 -23.36 -18.55 9.19
CA ASN A 582 -24.61 -19.30 9.17
C ASN A 582 -25.72 -18.57 9.94
N VAL A 583 -25.45 -17.98 11.11
CA VAL A 583 -26.47 -17.24 11.86
C VAL A 583 -26.84 -15.92 11.18
N LEU A 584 -25.83 -15.21 10.68
CA LEU A 584 -26.02 -13.90 10.04
C LEU A 584 -26.43 -14.00 8.57
N GLN A 585 -26.45 -15.20 7.99
CA GLN A 585 -26.86 -15.48 6.61
C GLN A 585 -26.03 -14.74 5.54
N ARG A 586 -24.78 -14.37 5.87
CA ARG A 586 -23.84 -13.67 4.98
C ARG A 586 -22.41 -13.78 5.49
N ARG A 587 -21.42 -13.50 4.63
CA ARG A 587 -20.02 -13.37 5.06
C ARG A 587 -19.85 -12.09 5.87
N VAL A 588 -19.24 -12.19 7.04
CA VAL A 588 -18.96 -11.02 7.88
C VAL A 588 -17.70 -10.27 7.44
N THR A 589 -17.65 -8.99 7.78
CA THR A 589 -16.43 -8.17 7.76
C THR A 589 -15.82 -8.19 9.15
N ILE A 590 -14.57 -8.65 9.26
CA ILE A 590 -13.88 -8.62 10.56
C ILE A 590 -13.52 -7.19 10.93
N TRP A 591 -13.81 -6.81 12.18
CA TRP A 591 -13.24 -5.65 12.85
C TRP A 591 -12.29 -6.17 13.92
N ASP A 592 -11.01 -6.24 13.59
CA ASP A 592 -9.99 -6.86 14.42
C ASP A 592 -9.39 -5.88 15.41
N ASN A 593 -9.47 -6.17 16.70
CA ASN A 593 -8.86 -5.33 17.75
C ASN A 593 -7.52 -5.90 18.26
N LEU A 594 -6.84 -6.75 17.48
CA LEU A 594 -5.56 -7.36 17.88
C LEU A 594 -4.50 -6.33 18.29
N ASN A 595 -4.46 -5.16 17.65
CA ASN A 595 -3.47 -4.11 17.94
C ASN A 595 -4.09 -2.87 18.60
N ALA A 596 -5.34 -2.92 19.04
CA ALA A 596 -5.97 -1.80 19.74
C ALA A 596 -5.40 -1.65 21.15
N ASN A 597 -5.08 -0.43 21.60
CA ASN A 597 -4.54 -0.16 22.95
C ASN A 597 -5.33 0.89 23.76
N ASP A 598 -6.44 1.40 23.22
CA ASP A 598 -7.32 2.39 23.84
C ASP A 598 -7.81 2.03 25.26
N TYR A 599 -7.96 0.74 25.55
CA TYR A 599 -8.45 0.23 26.83
C TYR A 599 -7.40 0.23 27.95
N ASP A 600 -6.12 0.44 27.65
CA ASP A 600 -5.05 0.51 28.65
C ASP A 600 -3.90 1.41 28.17
N GLN A 601 -3.81 2.61 28.76
CA GLN A 601 -2.82 3.65 28.42
C GLN A 601 -1.35 3.22 28.61
N ARG A 602 -1.09 2.07 29.26
CA ARG A 602 0.26 1.54 29.46
C ARG A 602 0.65 0.51 28.41
N ARG A 603 -0.30 0.05 27.59
CA ARG A 603 -0.07 -1.01 26.61
C ARG A 603 0.15 -0.42 25.22
N LEU A 604 0.98 -1.12 24.47
CA LEU A 604 1.36 -0.81 23.10
C LEU A 604 1.61 -2.14 22.36
N TYR A 605 1.21 -2.23 21.10
CA TYR A 605 1.33 -3.45 20.30
C TYR A 605 2.01 -3.20 18.96
N LEU A 606 3.29 -3.59 18.90
CA LEU A 606 4.16 -3.51 17.74
C LEU A 606 4.40 -4.88 17.09
N GLY A 607 3.85 -5.95 17.65
CA GLY A 607 3.96 -7.31 17.13
C GLY A 607 3.21 -7.53 15.79
N PRO A 608 3.51 -8.64 15.10
CA PRO A 608 2.92 -8.93 13.79
C PRO A 608 1.45 -9.33 13.88
N PHE A 609 0.70 -9.10 12.81
CA PHE A 609 -0.64 -9.64 12.65
C PHE A 609 -0.62 -11.19 12.74
N THR A 610 -1.37 -11.79 13.66
CA THR A 610 -1.31 -13.24 13.92
C THR A 610 -2.62 -13.81 14.49
N GLY A 611 -2.71 -15.14 14.58
CA GLY A 611 -3.87 -15.87 15.10
C GLY A 611 -5.07 -15.89 14.14
N ARG A 612 -4.86 -15.55 12.87
CA ARG A 612 -5.85 -15.57 11.79
C ARG A 612 -5.22 -16.32 10.61
N SER A 613 -5.70 -17.53 10.33
CA SER A 613 -5.26 -18.26 9.14
C SER A 613 -5.55 -17.43 7.89
N SER A 614 -4.61 -17.38 6.95
CA SER A 614 -4.81 -16.67 5.68
C SER A 614 -6.04 -17.22 4.93
N ASN A 615 -6.33 -18.51 5.05
CA ASN A 615 -7.49 -19.16 4.45
C ASN A 615 -8.86 -18.59 4.91
N LEU A 616 -8.89 -17.73 5.95
CA LEU A 616 -10.09 -16.99 6.33
C LEU A 616 -10.56 -16.01 5.25
N SER A 617 -9.64 -15.42 4.48
CA SER A 617 -9.95 -14.35 3.54
C SER A 617 -11.06 -14.72 2.54
N SER A 618 -11.06 -15.93 1.99
CA SER A 618 -12.08 -16.39 1.04
C SER A 618 -13.48 -16.50 1.67
N ARG A 619 -13.55 -16.57 3.00
CA ARG A 619 -14.77 -16.76 3.80
C ARG A 619 -15.29 -15.47 4.45
N LEU A 620 -14.59 -14.36 4.26
CA LEU A 620 -14.92 -13.04 4.81
C LEU A 620 -15.36 -12.08 3.70
N SER A 621 -16.16 -11.08 4.06
CA SER A 621 -16.45 -9.93 3.18
C SER A 621 -15.34 -8.87 3.29
N GLY A 622 -14.68 -8.76 4.45
CA GLY A 622 -13.57 -7.85 4.68
C GLY A 622 -12.78 -8.16 5.96
N MET A 623 -11.62 -7.51 6.12
CA MET A 623 -10.73 -7.62 7.27
C MET A 623 -10.22 -6.23 7.66
N LEU A 624 -10.92 -5.54 8.55
CA LEU A 624 -10.51 -4.24 9.08
C LEU A 624 -9.74 -4.43 10.38
N THR A 625 -8.69 -3.64 10.61
CA THR A 625 -7.96 -3.61 11.89
C THR A 625 -8.23 -2.31 12.63
N ASN A 626 -8.39 -2.41 13.94
CA ASN A 626 -8.35 -1.30 14.87
C ASN A 626 -6.98 -1.31 15.55
N PRO A 627 -6.10 -0.36 15.19
CA PRO A 627 -4.70 -0.39 15.59
C PRO A 627 -4.46 0.46 16.85
N ASN A 628 -3.19 0.76 17.16
CA ASN A 628 -2.84 1.61 18.31
C ASN A 628 -3.30 3.05 18.09
N CYS A 629 -3.54 3.77 19.18
CA CYS A 629 -3.86 5.20 19.17
C CYS A 629 -2.73 6.03 18.53
N GLU A 630 -1.48 5.67 18.81
CA GLU A 630 -0.28 6.36 18.33
C GLU A 630 0.00 6.03 16.86
N PHE A 631 -0.06 7.06 16.00
CA PHE A 631 -0.05 6.87 14.55
C PHE A 631 1.22 6.19 14.02
N GLU A 632 2.41 6.65 14.46
CA GLU A 632 3.68 6.15 13.92
C GLU A 632 3.96 4.69 14.32
N LEU A 633 3.30 4.21 15.37
CA LEU A 633 3.49 2.88 15.95
C LEU A 633 2.66 1.80 15.26
N ASN A 634 1.90 2.19 14.24
CA ASN A 634 1.08 1.27 13.44
C ASN A 634 1.78 0.74 12.19
N PHE A 635 3.04 1.08 11.95
CA PHE A 635 3.76 0.62 10.76
C PHE A 635 3.80 -0.91 10.65
N ILE A 636 4.24 -1.62 11.70
CA ILE A 636 4.33 -3.09 11.70
C ILE A 636 2.94 -3.75 11.63
N PRO A 637 1.96 -3.36 12.47
CA PRO A 637 0.59 -3.89 12.35
C PRO A 637 0.02 -3.78 10.95
N LEU A 638 0.19 -2.64 10.27
CA LEU A 638 -0.32 -2.43 8.90
C LEU A 638 0.46 -3.19 7.84
N ASN A 639 1.79 -3.21 7.94
CA ASN A 639 2.65 -3.90 6.99
C ASN A 639 2.38 -5.41 7.03
N THR A 640 2.38 -6.00 8.23
CA THR A 640 2.16 -7.44 8.41
C THR A 640 0.74 -7.87 8.04
N LEU A 641 -0.27 -7.02 8.25
CA LEU A 641 -1.63 -7.22 7.73
C LEU A 641 -1.66 -7.23 6.19
N GLY A 642 -0.93 -6.32 5.54
CA GLY A 642 -0.76 -6.31 4.08
C GLY A 642 -0.10 -7.61 3.58
N GLN A 643 0.98 -8.05 4.23
CA GLN A 643 1.64 -9.32 3.91
C GLN A 643 0.71 -10.52 4.07
N TRP A 644 -0.09 -10.56 5.15
CA TRP A 644 -1.11 -11.58 5.37
C TRP A 644 -2.11 -11.64 4.21
N TYR A 645 -2.60 -10.48 3.77
CA TYR A 645 -3.57 -10.39 2.68
C TYR A 645 -3.02 -10.93 1.34
N HIS A 646 -1.76 -10.60 1.01
CA HIS A 646 -1.17 -11.02 -0.27
C HIS A 646 -0.79 -12.50 -0.32
N SER A 647 -0.62 -13.17 0.82
CA SER A 647 -0.28 -14.60 0.87
C SER A 647 -1.31 -15.52 0.19
N LEU A 648 -2.54 -15.05 0.00
CA LEU A 648 -3.67 -15.85 -0.53
C LEU A 648 -3.82 -15.81 -2.04
N ARG A 649 -3.42 -14.71 -2.67
CA ARG A 649 -3.56 -14.54 -4.12
C ARG A 649 -2.66 -15.48 -4.93
N ILE A 650 -1.76 -16.19 -4.25
CA ILE A 650 -0.93 -17.25 -4.82
C ILE A 650 -1.72 -18.57 -4.94
N ASN A 651 -2.67 -18.80 -4.01
CA ASN A 651 -3.38 -20.08 -3.84
C ASN A 651 -4.70 -20.16 -4.61
N GLU A 652 -5.41 -19.05 -4.84
CA GLU A 652 -6.68 -19.03 -5.61
C GLU A 652 -6.54 -19.52 -7.08
N SER A 653 -5.32 -19.75 -7.56
CA SER A 653 -5.04 -20.34 -8.88
C SER A 653 -5.14 -21.88 -8.91
N GLN A 654 -5.45 -22.56 -7.80
CA GLN A 654 -5.49 -24.03 -7.70
C GLN A 654 -6.80 -24.64 -7.14
N ASP A 655 -7.74 -23.85 -6.61
CA ASP A 655 -8.94 -24.37 -5.90
C ASP A 655 -10.08 -24.85 -6.82
N GLN A 656 -9.78 -25.53 -7.94
CA GLN A 656 -10.80 -26.31 -8.69
C GLN A 656 -10.67 -27.83 -8.49
N ILE A 657 -9.79 -28.28 -7.61
CA ILE A 657 -9.59 -29.69 -7.31
C ILE A 657 -9.42 -29.79 -5.79
N ASP A 658 -10.23 -30.63 -5.14
CA ASP A 658 -10.18 -31.03 -3.72
C ASP A 658 -11.16 -30.39 -2.74
N ASP A 659 -12.46 -30.61 -2.97
CA ASP A 659 -13.54 -30.38 -2.00
C ASP A 659 -13.79 -31.60 -1.07
N ASN A 660 -12.79 -32.48 -0.83
CA ASN A 660 -13.03 -33.78 -0.18
C ASN A 660 -12.03 -34.25 0.89
N ASN A 661 -11.11 -33.42 1.39
CA ASN A 661 -10.30 -33.80 2.55
C ASN A 661 -10.63 -32.94 3.75
N ASN A 662 -11.43 -33.50 4.65
CA ASN A 662 -11.41 -33.17 6.06
C ASN A 662 -10.04 -33.60 6.59
N ASP A 663 -9.19 -32.66 6.98
CA ASP A 663 -8.18 -32.92 8.00
C ASP A 663 -8.17 -31.70 8.93
N ASP A 664 -8.78 -31.93 10.10
CA ASP A 664 -8.42 -31.28 11.35
C ASP A 664 -6.94 -31.58 11.60
N ASP A 665 -6.09 -30.57 11.73
CA ASP A 665 -4.86 -30.71 12.52
C ASP A 665 -4.49 -29.36 13.14
N ASP A 666 -4.16 -29.47 14.42
CA ASP A 666 -3.81 -28.44 15.37
C ASP A 666 -2.51 -27.71 14.96
N ASP A 667 -2.58 -26.40 14.72
CA ASP A 667 -1.41 -25.52 14.73
C ASP A 667 -1.03 -25.22 16.19
N ASP A 668 -0.48 -26.25 16.85
CA ASP A 668 0.36 -26.15 18.04
C ASP A 668 1.82 -25.97 17.61
N ASP A 669 2.42 -24.90 18.14
CA ASP A 669 3.86 -24.67 18.15
C ASP A 669 4.54 -25.79 18.95
N ASP A 670 5.42 -26.59 18.33
CA ASP A 670 6.53 -27.19 19.08
C ASP A 670 7.75 -27.53 18.22
N ASP A 671 8.90 -27.28 18.82
CA ASP A 671 10.26 -27.34 18.27
C ASP A 671 10.75 -28.77 17.96
N ASN A 672 11.68 -28.83 16.99
CA ASN A 672 12.70 -29.88 16.77
C ASN A 672 12.25 -31.33 16.43
N ASN A 673 12.47 -31.72 15.16
CA ASN A 673 13.46 -32.78 14.86
C ASN A 673 13.75 -32.96 13.36
N ASN A 674 15.03 -33.18 13.07
CA ASN A 674 15.58 -33.66 11.81
C ASN A 674 14.85 -34.91 11.30
N THR A 675 14.43 -34.91 10.04
CA THR A 675 14.54 -36.09 9.16
C THR A 675 14.58 -35.66 7.69
N ASN A 676 15.69 -36.01 7.04
CA ASN A 676 15.84 -35.96 5.59
C ASN A 676 14.78 -36.84 4.93
N ASN A 677 13.90 -36.23 4.13
CA ASN A 677 13.24 -36.92 3.04
C ASN A 677 13.13 -35.98 1.83
N ASN A 678 13.99 -36.24 0.86
CA ASN A 678 13.93 -35.67 -0.49
C ASN A 678 12.68 -36.22 -1.20
N ASN A 679 11.60 -35.44 -1.17
CA ASN A 679 10.60 -35.43 -2.23
C ASN A 679 10.26 -33.96 -2.51
N SER A 680 10.35 -33.59 -3.77
CA SER A 680 10.14 -32.24 -4.30
C SER A 680 8.76 -31.68 -3.91
N LEU A 681 8.73 -30.90 -2.83
CA LEU A 681 7.55 -30.19 -2.34
C LEU A 681 7.46 -28.82 -3.02
N GLN A 682 6.37 -28.61 -3.76
CA GLN A 682 5.88 -27.29 -4.13
C GLN A 682 5.62 -26.50 -2.85
N ILE A 683 6.45 -25.50 -2.54
CA ILE A 683 6.26 -24.64 -1.37
C ILE A 683 5.09 -23.69 -1.67
N THR A 684 3.89 -24.03 -1.22
CA THR A 684 2.78 -23.09 -1.06
C THR A 684 3.17 -22.07 0.01
N GLN A 685 3.35 -20.81 -0.37
CA GLN A 685 3.86 -19.76 0.52
C GLN A 685 2.75 -19.24 1.44
N ILE A 686 2.46 -20.00 2.50
CA ILE A 686 1.52 -19.66 3.57
C ILE A 686 2.11 -18.50 4.41
N TYR A 687 1.27 -17.55 4.85
CA TYR A 687 1.70 -16.46 5.72
C TYR A 687 2.33 -16.98 7.02
N GLN A 688 3.51 -16.48 7.37
CA GLN A 688 4.21 -16.79 8.62
C GLN A 688 4.52 -15.49 9.37
N SER A 689 3.97 -15.34 10.56
CA SER A 689 4.05 -14.09 11.36
C SER A 689 5.49 -13.67 11.65
N ASN A 690 6.38 -14.61 11.96
CA ASN A 690 7.79 -14.32 12.28
C ASN A 690 8.55 -13.78 11.06
N LYS A 691 8.37 -14.40 9.89
CA LYS A 691 8.97 -13.91 8.63
C LYS A 691 8.39 -12.56 8.23
N ALA A 692 7.09 -12.37 8.44
CA ALA A 692 6.43 -11.10 8.15
C ALA A 692 6.94 -9.97 9.06
N LEU A 693 7.18 -10.29 10.34
CA LEU A 693 7.80 -9.38 11.30
C LEU A 693 9.22 -9.01 10.87
N ASP A 694 10.04 -9.99 10.49
CA ASP A 694 11.42 -9.75 10.05
C ASP A 694 11.47 -8.78 8.86
N GLN A 695 10.60 -9.00 7.87
CA GLN A 695 10.49 -8.09 6.72
C GLN A 695 9.96 -6.71 7.13
N ALA A 696 8.97 -6.64 8.01
CA ALA A 696 8.41 -5.37 8.48
C ALA A 696 9.42 -4.55 9.29
N LEU A 697 10.29 -5.19 10.08
CA LEU A 697 11.38 -4.54 10.81
C LEU A 697 12.39 -3.89 9.85
N ILE A 698 12.78 -4.60 8.79
CA ILE A 698 13.68 -4.07 7.74
C ILE A 698 13.03 -2.87 7.05
N ASP A 699 11.74 -2.96 6.75
CA ASP A 699 10.99 -1.89 6.07
C ASP A 699 10.76 -0.66 6.97
N TRP A 700 10.74 -0.84 8.30
CA TRP A 700 10.49 0.22 9.27
C TRP A 700 11.75 1.00 9.65
N LEU A 701 12.93 0.35 9.68
CA LEU A 701 14.21 0.98 10.03
C LEU A 701 14.46 2.33 9.30
N PRO A 702 14.23 2.48 7.99
CA PRO A 702 14.37 3.76 7.31
C PRO A 702 13.48 4.89 7.85
N GLU A 703 12.33 4.59 8.44
CA GLU A 703 11.38 5.58 8.98
C GLU A 703 11.95 6.32 10.20
N PHE A 704 12.85 5.70 10.96
CA PHE A 704 13.51 6.34 12.11
C PHE A 704 14.49 7.44 11.67
N HIS A 705 15.05 7.34 10.47
CA HIS A 705 16.00 8.30 9.92
C HIS A 705 15.35 9.42 9.10
N LYS A 706 14.05 9.32 8.80
CA LYS A 706 13.33 10.38 8.10
C LYS A 706 13.18 11.61 8.99
N VAL A 707 13.44 12.79 8.42
CA VAL A 707 13.20 14.06 9.10
C VAL A 707 11.69 14.33 9.09
N LYS A 708 11.05 14.11 10.24
CA LYS A 708 9.63 14.44 10.47
C LYS A 708 9.53 15.23 11.76
N THR A 709 9.11 16.49 11.64
CA THR A 709 8.85 17.35 12.80
C THR A 709 7.47 17.02 13.37
N ALA A 710 7.26 17.27 14.66
CA ALA A 710 5.96 17.06 15.31
C ALA A 710 4.91 18.14 14.92
N HIS A 711 5.06 18.77 13.75
CA HIS A 711 4.16 19.82 13.27
C HIS A 711 2.87 19.25 12.69
N ASP A 712 2.02 18.79 13.60
CA ASP A 712 0.55 18.81 13.47
C ASP A 712 -0.15 19.21 14.78
N SER A 713 0.60 19.56 15.83
CA SER A 713 0.06 20.16 17.06
C SER A 713 0.03 21.68 16.95
N GLN A 714 -0.78 22.25 16.04
CA GLN A 714 -0.93 23.70 15.86
C GLN A 714 -1.86 24.40 16.88
N HIS A 715 -2.06 23.81 18.07
CA HIS A 715 -2.70 24.50 19.21
C HIS A 715 -1.85 24.40 20.49
N ILE A 716 -0.54 24.62 20.37
CA ILE A 716 0.22 25.16 21.50
C ILE A 716 0.35 26.65 21.20
N LEU A 717 -0.32 27.47 22.02
CA LEU A 717 -0.27 28.93 21.99
C LEU A 717 1.15 29.41 21.77
N LYS A 718 1.34 30.25 20.73
CA LYS A 718 2.50 31.12 20.63
C LYS A 718 2.46 32.07 21.83
N ILE A 719 3.31 31.85 22.82
CA ILE A 719 3.74 32.91 23.73
C ILE A 719 4.93 33.57 23.05
N ASP A 720 4.68 34.68 22.37
CA ASP A 720 5.74 35.60 21.96
C ASP A 720 6.07 36.54 23.13
N SER A 721 7.36 36.87 23.23
CA SER A 721 8.01 37.87 24.08
C SER A 721 8.29 37.51 25.56
N SER A 722 9.59 37.41 25.82
CA SER A 722 10.31 37.41 27.10
C SER A 722 9.83 38.45 28.12
N PRO A 723 9.97 38.13 29.42
CA PRO A 723 10.93 38.87 30.23
C PRO A 723 11.96 37.94 30.90
N GLN A 724 13.17 38.47 31.03
CA GLN A 724 14.37 37.83 31.58
C GLN A 724 14.12 37.15 32.95
N ALA A 725 14.48 35.86 33.05
CA ALA A 725 14.75 35.21 34.33
C ALA A 725 16.10 34.49 34.23
N MET A 726 16.99 34.81 35.18
CA MET A 726 18.39 34.39 35.25
C MET A 726 18.53 32.86 35.33
N SER A 727 19.42 32.33 34.49
CA SER A 727 19.88 30.94 34.49
C SER A 727 20.68 30.59 35.76
N PRO A 728 20.37 29.50 36.48
CA PRO A 728 21.35 28.77 37.25
C PRO A 728 22.01 27.72 36.35
N LYS A 729 23.32 27.86 36.12
CA LYS A 729 24.16 26.80 35.55
C LYS A 729 24.14 25.57 36.47
N PRO A 730 24.00 24.34 35.96
CA PRO A 730 24.29 23.16 36.75
C PRO A 730 25.81 23.04 36.93
N THR A 731 26.25 23.23 38.17
CA THR A 731 27.63 22.99 38.61
C THR A 731 27.88 21.49 38.65
N VAL A 732 28.71 20.99 37.74
CA VAL A 732 29.29 19.64 37.84
C VAL A 732 30.37 19.70 38.92
N SER A 733 30.13 19.10 40.08
CA SER A 733 31.19 18.87 41.06
C SER A 733 31.95 17.60 40.69
N SER A 734 33.09 17.78 40.05
CA SER A 734 34.15 16.79 39.88
C SER A 734 34.65 16.29 41.24
N LEU A 735 34.64 14.97 41.45
CA LEU A 735 35.51 14.30 42.42
C LEU A 735 36.54 13.49 41.66
N ILE A 736 37.79 13.90 41.81
CA ILE A 736 39.03 13.36 41.24
C ILE A 736 39.44 12.14 42.06
N ILE A 737 39.69 10.96 41.44
CA ILE A 737 40.70 9.99 41.90
C ILE A 737 41.31 9.21 40.70
N ASP A 738 42.62 9.36 40.62
CA ASP A 738 43.73 8.66 39.93
C ASP A 738 43.50 7.42 39.05
N GLU A 739 44.06 7.51 37.84
CA GLU A 739 44.36 6.44 36.89
C GLU A 739 45.53 5.58 37.38
N ASP A 740 45.40 4.25 37.34
CA ASP A 740 46.52 3.37 37.06
C ASP A 740 46.05 2.10 36.33
N SER A 741 46.65 1.90 35.16
CA SER A 741 46.39 0.85 34.18
C SER A 741 46.98 -0.52 34.57
N GLN A 742 46.31 -1.62 34.19
CA GLN A 742 46.89 -2.67 33.31
C GLN A 742 45.92 -3.83 33.02
N ASP A 743 45.79 -4.15 31.73
CA ASP A 743 45.13 -5.32 31.16
C ASP A 743 45.77 -6.64 31.63
N SER A 744 44.96 -7.68 31.89
CA SER A 744 45.38 -9.06 31.62
C SER A 744 44.21 -10.01 31.39
N ILE A 745 44.38 -10.81 30.34
CA ILE A 745 43.61 -11.95 29.88
C ILE A 745 44.06 -13.18 30.69
N CYS A 746 43.16 -14.09 31.10
CA CYS A 746 43.24 -15.52 30.73
C CYS A 746 42.25 -16.46 31.43
N GLU A 747 41.94 -17.48 30.64
CA GLU A 747 41.51 -18.85 30.93
C GLU A 747 42.00 -19.47 32.25
N SER A 748 41.10 -20.32 32.79
CA SER A 748 41.29 -21.51 33.66
C SER A 748 42.61 -21.69 34.43
N GLN A 749 42.53 -21.72 35.77
CA GLN A 749 42.64 -22.94 36.61
C GLN A 749 42.57 -22.64 38.13
N THR A 750 41.81 -23.49 38.83
CA THR A 750 41.89 -23.93 40.24
C THR A 750 42.12 -22.96 41.41
N SER A 751 41.07 -22.88 42.24
CA SER A 751 41.04 -22.76 43.72
C SER A 751 41.88 -21.69 44.41
N THR A 752 41.21 -20.61 44.83
CA THR A 752 41.28 -20.08 46.21
C THR A 752 40.12 -19.11 46.44
N THR A 753 39.52 -19.19 47.63
CA THR A 753 38.41 -18.37 48.12
C THR A 753 38.76 -16.88 48.18
N SER A 754 38.17 -16.08 47.31
CA SER A 754 37.98 -14.64 47.52
C SER A 754 36.73 -14.16 46.78
N SER A 755 35.94 -13.33 47.45
CA SER A 755 34.63 -12.85 47.03
C SER A 755 34.71 -11.91 45.83
N SER A 756 34.44 -12.41 44.63
CA SER A 756 34.16 -11.55 43.46
C SER A 756 32.68 -11.13 43.49
N LYS A 757 32.44 -9.94 44.06
CA LYS A 757 31.17 -9.21 43.98
C LYS A 757 30.90 -8.81 42.52
N ILE A 758 29.64 -8.69 42.13
CA ILE A 758 29.23 -8.14 40.83
C ILE A 758 29.71 -6.69 40.75
N HIS A 759 30.79 -6.43 40.00
CA HIS A 759 31.27 -5.08 39.75
C HIS A 759 30.41 -4.43 38.66
N ILE A 760 29.63 -3.42 39.04
CA ILE A 760 29.02 -2.50 38.09
C ILE A 760 30.14 -1.61 37.56
N MET A 761 30.52 -1.80 36.31
CA MET A 761 31.23 -0.78 35.56
C MET A 761 30.20 0.31 35.23
N GLU A 762 30.30 1.46 35.90
CA GLU A 762 29.59 2.66 35.47
C GLU A 762 30.05 3.03 34.06
N CYS A 763 29.16 3.64 33.28
CA CYS A 763 29.35 3.89 31.86
C CYS A 763 30.40 4.99 31.63
N ASP A 764 31.67 4.63 31.76
CA ASP A 764 32.78 5.33 31.10
C ASP A 764 33.23 4.49 29.90
N GLY A 765 33.08 5.05 28.70
CA GLY A 765 33.55 4.42 27.48
C GLY A 765 32.81 4.89 26.23
N ASN A 766 33.44 5.80 25.50
CA ASN A 766 33.21 6.10 24.09
C ASN A 766 32.76 4.86 23.29
N VAL A 767 31.54 4.87 22.75
CA VAL A 767 31.14 3.94 21.68
C VAL A 767 30.54 4.73 20.52
N ASN A 768 31.39 4.95 19.51
CA ASN A 768 31.10 5.50 18.20
C ASN A 768 30.11 4.63 17.40
N THR A 769 28.81 4.66 17.73
CA THR A 769 27.70 4.48 16.76
C THR A 769 26.43 5.12 17.32
N SER A 770 26.09 6.32 16.83
CA SER A 770 24.96 7.16 17.27
C SER A 770 23.57 6.68 16.80
N ASP A 771 23.54 5.67 15.94
CA ASP A 771 22.37 5.36 15.12
C ASP A 771 21.63 4.13 15.64
N ILE A 772 20.31 4.17 15.51
CA ILE A 772 19.42 3.06 15.85
C ILE A 772 19.64 1.88 14.90
N THR A 773 19.66 0.65 15.43
CA THR A 773 19.91 -0.56 14.64
C THR A 773 18.66 -1.44 14.50
N LEU A 774 18.70 -2.42 13.60
CA LEU A 774 17.64 -3.41 13.46
C LEU A 774 17.40 -4.20 14.74
N ASP A 775 18.46 -4.55 15.49
CA ASP A 775 18.36 -5.25 16.77
C ASP A 775 17.70 -4.39 17.85
N ASP A 776 17.98 -3.08 17.85
CA ASP A 776 17.32 -2.15 18.77
C ASP A 776 15.81 -2.09 18.47
N ILE A 777 15.41 -2.04 17.20
CA ILE A 777 13.99 -2.06 16.79
C ILE A 777 13.35 -3.42 17.12
N ARG A 778 14.05 -4.53 16.92
CA ARG A 778 13.54 -5.86 17.31
C ARG A 778 13.29 -5.92 18.81
N LEU A 779 14.27 -5.49 19.62
CA LEU A 779 14.11 -5.42 21.08
C LEU A 779 12.91 -4.54 21.47
N LEU A 780 12.73 -3.39 20.80
CA LEU A 780 11.58 -2.51 21.02
C LEU A 780 10.25 -3.23 20.76
N VAL A 781 10.14 -3.97 19.65
CA VAL A 781 8.93 -4.74 19.32
C VAL A 781 8.70 -5.86 20.33
N GLU A 782 9.75 -6.53 20.79
CA GLU A 782 9.62 -7.62 21.75
C GLU A 782 9.15 -7.14 23.13
N LEU A 783 9.54 -5.94 23.55
CA LEU A 783 9.04 -5.28 24.77
C LEU A 783 7.54 -4.94 24.67
N PHE A 784 7.06 -4.61 23.47
CA PHE A 784 5.68 -4.17 23.21
C PHE A 784 5.04 -5.02 22.11
N TYR A 785 4.82 -6.31 22.39
CA TYR A 785 4.51 -7.30 21.36
C TYR A 785 3.02 -7.42 21.02
N LEU A 786 2.26 -8.29 21.72
CA LEU A 786 0.84 -8.57 21.44
C LEU A 786 -0.01 -8.55 22.72
N PRO A 787 -1.36 -8.49 22.62
CA PRO A 787 -2.23 -8.43 23.81
C PRO A 787 -2.13 -9.64 24.73
N TYR A 788 -1.78 -10.81 24.21
CA TYR A 788 -1.75 -12.08 24.95
C TYR A 788 -0.35 -12.66 25.12
N GLU A 789 0.66 -12.07 24.48
CA GLU A 789 2.00 -12.63 24.32
C GLU A 789 3.05 -11.51 24.39
N HIS A 790 4.16 -11.78 25.08
CA HIS A 790 5.35 -10.93 25.07
C HIS A 790 6.31 -11.41 23.98
N GLY A 791 7.22 -10.55 23.52
CA GLY A 791 8.27 -11.00 22.63
C GLY A 791 9.26 -11.92 23.35
N PRO A 792 10.00 -12.78 22.63
CA PRO A 792 10.85 -13.80 23.24
C PRO A 792 11.85 -13.26 24.29
N ASN A 793 12.57 -12.17 24.01
CA ASN A 793 13.52 -11.61 24.97
C ASN A 793 12.80 -11.02 26.19
N ALA A 794 11.72 -10.26 25.99
CA ALA A 794 10.96 -9.67 27.09
C ALA A 794 10.34 -10.75 27.99
N GLN A 795 9.83 -11.84 27.40
CA GLN A 795 9.32 -13.00 28.14
C GLN A 795 10.44 -13.68 28.94
N GLN A 796 11.61 -13.88 28.33
CA GLN A 796 12.76 -14.46 29.01
C GLN A 796 13.26 -13.58 30.16
N MET A 797 13.32 -12.25 29.98
CA MET A 797 13.66 -11.29 31.05
C MET A 797 12.70 -11.42 32.24
N PHE A 798 11.40 -11.56 31.97
CA PHE A 798 10.40 -11.73 33.02
C PHE A 798 10.57 -13.07 33.76
N ILE A 799 10.73 -14.17 33.03
CA ILE A 799 10.98 -15.52 33.60
C ILE A 799 12.25 -15.52 34.45
N ASP A 800 13.33 -14.93 33.95
CA ASP A 800 14.59 -14.85 34.67
C ASP A 800 14.47 -14.00 35.93
N PHE A 801 13.82 -12.83 35.88
CA PHE A 801 13.60 -12.01 37.08
C PHE A 801 12.75 -12.74 38.12
N TYR A 802 11.69 -13.41 37.69
CA TYR A 802 10.83 -14.22 38.57
C TYR A 802 11.66 -15.32 39.25
N TRP A 803 12.44 -16.08 38.48
CA TRP A 803 13.30 -17.14 39.01
C TRP A 803 14.34 -16.58 39.99
N LEU A 804 15.00 -15.48 39.63
CA LEU A 804 16.04 -14.84 40.44
C LEU A 804 15.48 -14.37 41.80
N ARG A 805 14.26 -13.81 41.81
CA ARG A 805 13.59 -13.34 43.02
C ARG A 805 13.35 -14.47 44.04
N PHE A 806 13.01 -15.68 43.60
CA PHE A 806 12.65 -16.78 44.49
C PHE A 806 13.79 -17.75 44.83
N ASN A 807 14.93 -17.69 44.11
CA ASN A 807 16.03 -18.66 44.26
C ASN A 807 17.31 -18.09 44.89
N TYR A 808 17.30 -16.86 45.43
CA TYR A 808 18.51 -16.23 46.01
C TYR A 808 19.12 -17.00 47.19
N PHE A 809 18.32 -17.59 48.07
CA PHE A 809 18.80 -18.21 49.32
C PHE A 809 19.26 -19.68 49.16
N GLN A 810 19.38 -20.20 47.94
CA GLN A 810 19.75 -21.59 47.67
C GLN A 810 21.23 -21.73 47.30
N ASN A 811 22.09 -22.07 48.26
CA ASN A 811 23.55 -22.19 48.09
C ASN A 811 23.98 -23.12 46.94
N GLU A 812 23.19 -24.17 46.64
CA GLU A 812 23.50 -25.13 45.56
C GLU A 812 23.37 -24.53 44.14
N LYS A 813 22.65 -23.40 43.99
CA LYS A 813 22.37 -22.77 42.69
C LYS A 813 23.02 -21.40 42.51
N LEU A 814 23.96 -21.02 43.38
CA LEU A 814 24.55 -19.68 43.38
C LEU A 814 25.20 -19.30 42.03
N ASN A 815 25.87 -20.23 41.36
CA ASN A 815 26.50 -19.99 40.06
C ASN A 815 25.46 -19.78 38.95
N GLU A 816 24.39 -20.58 38.93
CA GLU A 816 23.28 -20.41 37.99
C GLU A 816 22.59 -19.05 38.22
N TRP A 817 22.36 -18.69 39.48
CA TRP A 817 21.78 -17.41 39.87
C TRP A 817 22.62 -16.24 39.36
N ARG A 818 23.94 -16.26 39.57
CA ARG A 818 24.84 -15.20 39.08
C ARG A 818 24.86 -15.11 37.55
N CYS A 819 24.85 -16.23 36.83
CA CYS A 819 24.81 -16.24 35.37
C CYS A 819 23.50 -15.63 34.83
N ARG A 820 22.35 -16.02 35.41
CA ARG A 820 21.04 -15.45 35.04
C ARG A 820 20.93 -13.97 35.41
N ALA A 821 21.44 -13.56 36.57
CA ALA A 821 21.46 -12.17 36.99
C ALA A 821 22.32 -11.29 36.06
N LEU A 822 23.48 -11.79 35.61
CA LEU A 822 24.32 -11.12 34.62
C LEU A 822 23.60 -10.99 33.28
N SER A 823 22.95 -12.05 32.80
CA SER A 823 22.12 -12.02 31.58
C SER A 823 21.02 -10.97 31.67
N PHE A 824 20.27 -10.96 32.78
CA PHE A 824 19.22 -9.96 33.03
C PHE A 824 19.79 -8.53 33.02
N HIS A 825 20.92 -8.29 33.69
CA HIS A 825 21.56 -6.99 33.73
C HIS A 825 22.04 -6.52 32.34
N ASN A 826 22.56 -7.43 31.51
CA ASN A 826 22.92 -7.13 30.13
C ASN A 826 21.69 -6.74 29.29
N ASN A 827 20.56 -7.43 29.46
CA ASN A 827 19.31 -7.05 28.80
C ASN A 827 18.82 -5.65 29.25
N VAL A 828 18.91 -5.32 30.55
CA VAL A 828 18.60 -3.97 31.04
C VAL A 828 19.51 -2.92 30.41
N LYS A 829 20.80 -3.19 30.25
CA LYS A 829 21.74 -2.31 29.52
C LYS A 829 21.34 -2.14 28.05
N ASN A 830 20.93 -3.22 27.36
CA ASN A 830 20.47 -3.15 25.98
C ASN A 830 19.24 -2.26 25.83
N VAL A 831 18.27 -2.36 26.75
CA VAL A 831 17.10 -1.47 26.75
C VAL A 831 17.51 -0.01 27.03
N GLY A 832 18.44 0.23 27.96
CA GLY A 832 19.00 1.56 28.19
C GLY A 832 19.65 2.17 26.94
N ARG A 833 20.43 1.37 26.20
CA ARG A 833 21.04 1.77 24.92
C ARG A 833 20.00 2.07 23.86
N LEU A 834 18.95 1.24 23.75
CA LEU A 834 17.81 1.49 22.87
C LEU A 834 17.16 2.85 23.18
N VAL A 835 16.88 3.15 24.45
CA VAL A 835 16.29 4.45 24.85
C VAL A 835 17.20 5.61 24.43
N GLN A 836 18.51 5.51 24.71
CA GLN A 836 19.48 6.54 24.34
C GLN A 836 19.48 6.79 22.82
N ARG A 837 19.52 5.73 22.01
CA ARG A 837 19.47 5.84 20.54
C ARG A 837 18.13 6.34 20.01
N LEU A 838 17.01 6.00 20.67
CA LEU A 838 15.70 6.56 20.31
C LEU A 838 15.67 8.08 20.48
N THR A 839 16.33 8.64 21.50
CA THR A 839 16.35 10.10 21.68
C THR A 839 17.12 10.86 20.60
N THR A 840 17.99 10.18 19.85
CA THR A 840 18.82 10.79 18.79
C THR A 840 18.22 10.66 17.38
N ILE A 841 17.10 9.94 17.21
CA ILE A 841 16.50 9.74 15.88
C ILE A 841 15.99 11.05 15.27
N HIS A 842 16.00 11.10 13.93
CA HIS A 842 15.54 12.26 13.16
C HIS A 842 14.01 12.38 13.13
N ASN A 843 13.29 11.25 13.20
CA ASN A 843 11.83 11.23 13.20
C ASN A 843 11.30 11.58 14.60
N ARG A 844 11.06 12.88 14.85
CA ARG A 844 10.57 13.34 16.15
C ARG A 844 9.12 12.93 16.42
N SER A 845 8.31 12.76 15.38
CA SER A 845 6.93 12.25 15.51
C SER A 845 6.93 10.85 16.13
N LEU A 846 7.76 9.94 15.60
CA LEU A 846 7.89 8.58 16.11
C LEU A 846 8.41 8.55 17.54
N LEU A 847 9.43 9.37 17.83
CA LEU A 847 9.96 9.48 19.19
C LEU A 847 8.88 9.88 20.18
N TYR A 848 8.07 10.91 19.88
CA TYR A 848 7.05 11.39 20.82
C TYR A 848 5.91 10.40 21.03
N ASP A 849 5.52 9.68 19.98
CA ASP A 849 4.52 8.60 20.11
C ASP A 849 5.01 7.49 21.05
N ILE A 850 6.32 7.18 21.07
CA ILE A 850 6.86 6.04 21.82
C ILE A 850 7.49 6.38 23.18
N TYR A 851 7.79 7.65 23.42
CA TYR A 851 8.66 8.08 24.52
C TYR A 851 8.17 7.63 25.91
N ASN A 852 6.88 7.80 26.20
CA ASN A 852 6.30 7.47 27.50
C ASN A 852 6.38 5.97 27.79
N TYR A 853 6.12 5.13 26.77
CA TYR A 853 6.17 3.68 26.90
C TYR A 853 7.59 3.20 27.20
N VAL A 854 8.56 3.66 26.40
CA VAL A 854 9.97 3.23 26.50
C VAL A 854 10.62 3.71 27.79
N THR A 855 10.32 4.93 28.24
CA THR A 855 10.83 5.44 29.51
C THR A 855 10.22 4.72 30.72
N ASP A 856 8.92 4.37 30.68
CA ASP A 856 8.27 3.60 31.74
C ASP A 856 8.88 2.20 31.89
N ILE A 857 9.02 1.43 30.79
CA ILE A 857 9.61 0.09 30.85
C ILE A 857 11.08 0.14 31.25
N SER A 858 11.88 1.05 30.67
CA SER A 858 13.31 1.19 30.97
C SER A 858 13.56 1.48 32.45
N SER A 859 12.77 2.39 33.02
CA SER A 859 12.89 2.74 34.44
C SER A 859 12.38 1.62 35.36
N THR A 860 11.37 0.84 34.95
CA THR A 860 10.87 -0.32 35.70
C THR A 860 11.91 -1.44 35.77
N ILE A 861 12.45 -1.87 34.63
CA ILE A 861 13.46 -2.94 34.61
C ILE A 861 14.79 -2.51 35.25
N SER A 862 15.12 -1.21 35.20
CA SER A 862 16.27 -0.66 35.93
C SER A 862 16.08 -0.78 37.44
N LEU A 863 14.86 -0.57 37.95
CA LEU A 863 14.55 -0.79 39.36
C LEU A 863 14.66 -2.28 39.73
N CYS A 864 14.18 -3.18 38.88
CA CYS A 864 14.38 -4.63 39.03
C CYS A 864 15.86 -5.01 39.11
N SER A 865 16.70 -4.43 38.24
CA SER A 865 18.14 -4.68 38.28
C SER A 865 18.80 -4.18 39.57
N ARG A 866 18.39 -3.01 40.08
CA ARG A 866 18.88 -2.48 41.36
C ARG A 866 18.46 -3.35 42.54
N TYR A 867 17.25 -3.90 42.49
CA TYR A 867 16.74 -4.85 43.49
C TYR A 867 17.58 -6.13 43.54
N LEU A 868 17.94 -6.71 42.39
CA LEU A 868 18.82 -7.89 42.35
C LEU A 868 20.22 -7.61 42.91
N HIS A 869 20.80 -6.44 42.60
CA HIS A 869 22.09 -6.03 43.16
C HIS A 869 22.04 -5.82 44.68
N TRP A 870 20.92 -5.30 45.20
CA TRP A 870 20.71 -5.14 46.64
C TRP A 870 20.63 -6.49 47.35
N ILE A 871 19.93 -7.45 46.75
CA ILE A 871 19.84 -8.82 47.24
C ILE A 871 21.24 -9.47 47.28
N ASP A 872 22.00 -9.45 46.18
CA ASP A 872 23.35 -10.07 46.08
C ASP A 872 24.35 -9.51 47.11
N ASN A 873 24.17 -8.26 47.55
CA ASN A 873 25.02 -7.61 48.54
C ASN A 873 24.55 -7.81 50.00
N ASP A 874 23.79 -8.86 50.31
CA ASP A 874 23.29 -9.13 51.67
C ASP A 874 22.48 -7.95 52.26
N HIS A 875 21.78 -7.18 51.43
CA HIS A 875 20.99 -6.03 51.88
C HIS A 875 21.84 -4.88 52.48
N LYS A 876 23.18 -4.92 52.35
CA LYS A 876 24.11 -4.05 53.09
C LYS A 876 24.23 -2.61 52.59
N HIS A 877 23.65 -2.26 51.42
CA HIS A 877 23.97 -0.99 50.74
C HIS A 877 22.80 -0.13 50.24
N SER A 878 21.52 -0.46 50.50
CA SER A 878 20.44 0.51 50.18
C SER A 878 19.23 0.42 51.11
N SER A 879 18.85 1.55 51.73
CA SER A 879 17.60 1.73 52.47
C SER A 879 16.36 1.82 51.57
N ILE A 880 16.54 1.96 50.24
CA ILE A 880 15.48 2.23 49.24
C ILE A 880 14.37 1.17 49.24
N PHE A 881 14.68 -0.09 49.53
CA PHE A 881 13.70 -1.18 49.57
C PHE A 881 13.19 -1.51 50.98
N LEU A 882 13.66 -0.79 52.01
CA LEU A 882 13.36 -1.02 53.42
C LEU A 882 12.72 0.20 54.12
N SER A 883 12.88 1.43 53.62
CA SER A 883 12.32 2.64 54.22
C SER A 883 10.89 2.93 53.74
N GLY A 884 10.05 3.46 54.63
CA GLY A 884 8.70 3.95 54.29
C GLY A 884 8.68 5.32 53.59
N ASP A 885 9.82 6.01 53.58
CA ASP A 885 10.05 7.28 52.91
C ASP A 885 10.81 6.99 51.60
N VAL A 886 10.05 6.83 50.52
CA VAL A 886 10.59 6.48 49.19
C VAL A 886 10.05 7.47 48.17
N GLU A 887 10.89 7.87 47.22
CA GLU A 887 10.50 8.74 46.11
C GLU A 887 9.21 8.24 45.42
N PRO A 888 8.26 9.12 45.05
CA PRO A 888 6.99 8.72 44.43
C PRO A 888 7.16 7.79 43.21
N ALA A 889 8.27 7.90 42.49
CA ALA A 889 8.63 7.02 41.36
C ALA A 889 8.77 5.52 41.72
N SER A 890 8.94 5.20 43.01
CA SER A 890 8.99 3.83 43.53
C SER A 890 7.61 3.19 43.73
N ARG A 891 6.55 4.00 43.91
CA ARG A 891 5.16 3.55 44.01
C ARG A 891 4.41 3.89 42.73
N ARG A 892 4.62 3.09 41.69
CA ARG A 892 4.01 3.30 40.37
C ARG A 892 2.52 2.98 40.37
N GLY A 893 1.75 3.72 39.58
CA GLY A 893 0.30 3.49 39.43
C GLY A 893 -0.60 4.50 40.12
N GLY A 894 -0.08 5.29 41.06
CA GLY A 894 -0.92 6.14 41.89
C GLY A 894 -2.06 5.34 42.53
N LEU A 895 -3.20 6.00 42.73
CA LEU A 895 -4.38 5.36 43.33
C LEU A 895 -4.88 4.14 42.54
N ALA A 896 -4.83 4.19 41.20
CA ALA A 896 -5.24 3.07 40.36
C ALA A 896 -4.36 1.83 40.57
N GLY A 897 -3.04 2.02 40.70
CA GLY A 897 -2.10 0.95 41.01
C GLY A 897 -2.34 0.32 42.38
N GLU A 898 -2.72 1.12 43.38
CA GLU A 898 -3.05 0.60 44.71
C GLU A 898 -4.30 -0.28 44.69
N PHE A 899 -5.36 0.12 43.98
CA PHE A 899 -6.54 -0.73 43.79
C PHE A 899 -6.23 -2.01 43.02
N LEU A 900 -5.39 -1.95 41.98
CA LEU A 900 -4.97 -3.13 41.22
C LEU A 900 -4.21 -4.14 42.09
N ASN A 901 -3.39 -3.67 43.05
CA ASN A 901 -2.67 -4.54 43.98
C ASN A 901 -3.59 -5.25 45.00
N ILE A 902 -4.80 -4.74 45.23
CA ILE A 902 -5.78 -5.34 46.16
C ILE A 902 -6.62 -6.42 45.46
N LEU A 903 -6.84 -6.30 44.15
CA LEU A 903 -7.63 -7.27 43.40
C LEU A 903 -6.95 -8.65 43.43
N PRO A 904 -7.73 -9.75 43.58
CA PRO A 904 -7.21 -11.11 43.50
C PRO A 904 -6.95 -11.47 42.03
N MET A 905 -6.01 -10.75 41.41
CA MET A 905 -5.46 -11.10 40.13
C MET A 905 -4.49 -12.25 40.41
N GLY A 906 -4.96 -13.49 40.34
CA GLY A 906 -4.08 -14.64 40.39
C GLY A 906 -3.00 -14.56 39.30
N ASP A 907 -2.02 -15.46 39.34
CA ASP A 907 -1.11 -15.66 38.22
C ASP A 907 -1.97 -15.91 36.96
N PHE A 908 -1.93 -14.98 36.01
CA PHE A 908 -2.60 -14.93 34.70
C PHE A 908 -3.95 -14.19 34.52
N GLN A 909 -3.86 -13.09 33.73
CA GLN A 909 -4.65 -12.77 32.52
C GLN A 909 -6.19 -12.80 32.54
N SER A 910 -6.85 -12.50 33.67
CA SER A 910 -8.28 -12.16 33.64
C SER A 910 -8.51 -10.65 33.64
N ILE A 911 -8.65 -10.06 32.45
CA ILE A 911 -9.18 -8.68 32.32
C ILE A 911 -10.68 -8.74 32.68
N ILE A 912 -11.00 -8.40 33.92
CA ILE A 912 -12.36 -8.04 34.34
C ILE A 912 -12.62 -6.65 33.76
N LYS A 913 -13.64 -6.51 32.91
CA LYS A 913 -14.14 -5.19 32.51
C LYS A 913 -14.69 -4.53 33.78
N PRO A 914 -14.31 -3.30 34.15
CA PRO A 914 -15.17 -2.50 35.02
C PRO A 914 -16.50 -2.36 34.28
N GLU A 915 -17.63 -2.60 34.94
CA GLU A 915 -18.90 -2.12 34.41
C GLU A 915 -18.72 -0.63 34.15
N LEU A 916 -18.84 -0.20 32.88
CA LEU A 916 -18.94 1.22 32.57
C LEU A 916 -20.26 1.68 33.17
N ASN A 917 -20.22 2.11 34.43
CA ASN A 917 -21.24 2.99 34.95
C ASN A 917 -21.30 4.17 33.99
N SER A 918 -22.53 4.51 33.56
CA SER A 918 -22.87 5.69 32.79
C SER A 918 -21.87 6.80 33.06
N LEU A 919 -21.11 7.20 32.04
CA LEU A 919 -20.13 8.28 32.15
C LEU A 919 -20.80 9.44 32.91
N PRO A 920 -20.28 9.88 34.06
CA PRO A 920 -20.78 11.10 34.67
C PRO A 920 -20.66 12.18 33.60
N ASN A 921 -21.73 12.98 33.40
CA ASN A 921 -21.77 14.07 32.42
C ASN A 921 -20.38 14.69 32.27
N ILE A 922 -19.69 14.34 31.18
CA ILE A 922 -18.36 14.87 30.92
C ILE A 922 -18.59 16.32 30.54
N TYR A 923 -18.42 17.21 31.50
CA TYR A 923 -18.30 18.62 31.20
C TYR A 923 -16.98 18.79 30.45
N LEU A 924 -17.08 18.85 29.12
CA LEU A 924 -15.99 19.32 28.29
C LEU A 924 -15.79 20.80 28.64
N ILE A 925 -14.69 21.09 29.34
CA ILE A 925 -14.21 22.46 29.50
C ILE A 925 -13.77 22.89 28.10
N GLN A 926 -14.68 23.52 27.35
CA GLN A 926 -14.34 24.14 26.08
C GLN A 926 -13.47 25.37 26.36
N PRO A 927 -12.42 25.63 25.56
CA PRO A 927 -11.68 26.88 25.64
C PRO A 927 -12.65 28.04 25.49
N MET A 928 -12.50 29.03 26.36
CA MET A 928 -13.38 30.19 26.37
C MET A 928 -13.26 30.95 25.05
N THR A 929 -14.37 31.16 24.35
CA THR A 929 -14.41 31.86 23.05
C THR A 929 -14.91 33.29 23.24
N SER A 930 -14.76 34.14 22.22
CA SER A 930 -15.28 35.53 22.25
C SER A 930 -16.79 35.62 22.44
N ASN A 931 -17.52 34.54 22.13
CA ASN A 931 -18.95 34.47 22.38
C ASN A 931 -19.27 34.24 23.87
N ASP A 932 -18.32 33.74 24.67
CA ASP A 932 -18.51 33.41 26.09
C ASP A 932 -18.19 34.60 27.02
N GLN A 933 -17.59 35.68 26.49
CA GLN A 933 -17.18 36.85 27.26
C GLN A 933 -18.35 37.44 28.06
N ALA A 934 -19.50 37.65 27.42
CA ALA A 934 -20.68 38.23 28.09
C ALA A 934 -21.20 37.36 29.24
N SER A 935 -21.18 36.03 29.09
CA SER A 935 -21.65 35.09 30.10
C SER A 935 -20.69 35.01 31.30
N MET A 936 -19.39 35.11 31.07
CA MET A 936 -18.37 35.14 32.11
C MET A 936 -18.34 36.45 32.89
N TYR A 937 -18.55 37.59 32.22
CA TYR A 937 -18.73 38.87 32.90
C TYR A 937 -19.95 38.81 33.82
N ALA A 938 -21.08 38.29 33.32
CA ALA A 938 -22.28 38.11 34.13
C ALA A 938 -22.05 37.17 35.33
N LEU A 939 -21.24 36.12 35.16
CA LEU A 939 -20.89 35.18 36.22
C LEU A 939 -19.99 35.83 37.27
N CYS A 940 -18.93 36.55 36.86
CA CYS A 940 -18.03 37.27 37.76
C CYS A 940 -18.79 38.32 38.57
N THR A 941 -19.69 39.07 37.94
CA THR A 941 -20.55 40.03 38.65
C THR A 941 -21.46 39.32 39.66
N GLN A 942 -22.08 38.19 39.29
CA GLN A 942 -22.94 37.43 40.21
C GLN A 942 -22.19 36.81 41.40
N VAL A 943 -20.94 36.37 41.20
CA VAL A 943 -20.10 35.82 42.27
C VAL A 943 -19.63 36.92 43.21
N CYS A 944 -19.23 38.09 42.70
CA CYS A 944 -18.91 39.26 43.53
C CYS A 944 -20.09 39.75 44.39
N TYR A 945 -21.33 39.55 43.94
CA TYR A 945 -22.53 39.88 44.72
C TYR A 945 -22.91 38.86 45.81
N ARG A 946 -22.37 37.63 45.77
CA ARG A 946 -22.78 36.54 46.69
C ARG A 946 -21.86 36.37 47.90
N ASP A 947 -20.57 36.59 47.72
CA ASP A 947 -19.60 36.58 48.79
C ASP A 947 -19.29 38.03 49.10
N GLU A 948 -19.53 38.50 50.33
CA GLU A 948 -19.24 39.87 50.81
C GLU A 948 -17.73 40.21 50.68
N ILE A 949 -17.25 40.38 49.45
CA ILE A 949 -15.86 40.63 49.10
C ILE A 949 -15.74 42.11 48.77
N ASP A 950 -14.78 42.76 49.44
CA ASP A 950 -14.37 44.18 49.36
C ASP A 950 -15.00 45.02 48.23
N ASP A 951 -15.60 46.16 48.60
CA ASP A 951 -16.19 47.17 47.70
C ASP A 951 -15.29 47.58 46.50
N LEU A 952 -13.98 47.34 46.61
CA LEU A 952 -13.00 47.60 45.54
C LEU A 952 -13.06 46.60 44.38
N LEU A 953 -13.46 45.34 44.63
CA LEU A 953 -13.58 44.29 43.62
C LEU A 953 -14.89 44.40 42.83
N GLU A 954 -15.95 44.90 43.46
CA GLU A 954 -17.24 45.17 42.81
C GLU A 954 -17.09 46.20 41.67
N GLN A 955 -16.28 47.25 41.90
CA GLN A 955 -16.02 48.30 40.90
C GLN A 955 -15.12 47.87 39.73
N HIS A 956 -14.49 46.69 39.82
CA HIS A 956 -13.51 46.20 38.84
C HIS A 956 -13.77 44.77 38.35
N SER A 957 -15.01 44.29 38.47
CA SER A 957 -15.41 42.94 38.01
C SER A 957 -15.11 42.70 36.53
N GLU A 958 -15.19 43.74 35.69
CA GLU A 958 -14.80 43.70 34.27
C GLU A 958 -13.30 43.41 34.07
N ILE A 959 -12.43 43.98 34.92
CA ILE A 959 -10.97 43.77 34.84
C ILE A 959 -10.60 42.35 35.28
N LEU A 960 -11.33 41.80 36.25
CA LEU A 960 -11.15 40.42 36.70
C LEU A 960 -11.59 39.44 35.60
N ALA A 961 -12.71 39.72 34.96
CA ALA A 961 -13.21 38.94 33.84
C ALA A 961 -12.27 39.01 32.62
N ASP A 962 -11.71 40.19 32.31
CA ASP A 962 -10.68 40.38 31.28
C ASP A 962 -9.41 39.56 31.57
N LYS A 963 -8.97 39.51 32.83
CA LYS A 963 -7.80 38.71 33.25
C LYS A 963 -8.02 37.20 33.21
N LEU A 964 -9.25 36.75 33.42
CA LEU A 964 -9.62 35.34 33.30
C LEU A 964 -9.84 34.93 31.84
N TYR A 965 -10.12 35.91 30.98
CA TYR A 965 -10.30 35.74 29.55
C TYR A 965 -8.99 35.78 28.75
N SER A 966 -7.98 36.54 29.21
CA SER A 966 -6.62 36.63 28.65
C SER A 966 -5.72 35.47 29.07
#